data_AF-A0A0H2M937-F1
#
_entry.id   AF-A0A0H2M937-F1
#
_cell.length_a   1.000
_cell.length_b   1.000
_cell.length_c   1.000
_cell.angle_alpha   90.00
_cell.angle_beta   90.00
_cell.angle_gamma   90.00
#
_symmetry.space_group_name_H-M   'P 1'
#
loop_
_entity.id
_entity.type
_entity.pdbx_description
1 polymer ?
#
loop_
_entity_poly.entity_id
_entity_poly.type
_entity_poly.pdbx_seq_one_letter_code
_entity_poly.pdbx_strand_id
1 'polypeptide(L)'
;GSYRINRIDYGGNATAGTAATSSVRFIYEDRTDIRTWYQAGAKITQDQRLKNIQTYEGETLVADYEANYEYSGLENRSRITQLLMCEAGGSCLKPLAITWNEDSASWPEIASLGDFGKTDYEDRNSYPLIYGDWNGDGVSDIGRVTSSGMKFYVANRFAFEDRIHSFFENYTQLSELGQNSLSDSNLYPVFSGDWNGDGLTDIARVTDNGMTFLVSTGTSFEAYAQFNDFGKERYDDGSIYPVLTGDWNGDGRTDVGRVTSTGVKFYTSQGSYFKAYTGLDIWGKNAGYHNGSTHPVMVGDWNGDGLSDLMRVHDDGISFRVSTGTGWAIYDGLNVFGRNAGYSNDNTHPVTVGDWNGDGLSDVMRVHDDGISFRISTGTGWSIFGGNEALGRNDGFSDASTYPLVQGDWNNDGLSDIGRISASGIKLYISNGQGWVHFEDVESFGKNSYADSNLYPVTTGDWNGDGSPDIARVVSGGVDFLFSNYQNSNKAKTFTSSRGYKTSVRYKPLIKAPVSGENFYKADKAASYPEQTFMGTMYAVSSVKREDGVTGLRHVDYAYSDGRVDVERGSFLGFGQIVSSDRQRGTQTLTDYHQDWPFTRRTKKTARQILDGTPIEIQERSWEQVSTTGQAIDVRLSQTVHQQFDDPAFAKSTGIPDGSSGSSPEGEQFYSTSGSYDWVVPAGVTTVRVSVVGAGGSGGQNGTFTTGSTAD
;
A
#
# COMPACT_ATOMS: atom_id res chain seq x y z
N GLY A 1 21.11 -16.22 -0.06
CA GLY A 1 21.60 -17.14 -1.12
C GLY A 1 20.43 -17.62 -1.93
N SER A 2 20.62 -17.85 -3.24
CA SER A 2 19.54 -18.29 -4.15
C SER A 2 19.38 -19.81 -4.13
N TYR A 3 18.17 -20.28 -3.88
CA TYR A 3 17.83 -21.71 -3.92
C TYR A 3 16.72 -21.96 -4.94
N ARG A 4 16.82 -23.08 -5.65
CA ARG A 4 15.84 -23.52 -6.65
C ARG A 4 15.53 -24.99 -6.41
N ILE A 5 14.25 -25.35 -6.54
CA ILE A 5 13.83 -26.74 -6.43
C ILE A 5 14.34 -27.45 -7.69
N ASN A 6 15.22 -28.43 -7.55
CA ASN A 6 15.68 -29.22 -8.70
C ASN A 6 14.73 -30.42 -8.97
N ARG A 7 14.31 -31.10 -7.90
CA ARG A 7 13.56 -32.36 -7.97
C ARG A 7 12.72 -32.57 -6.72
N ILE A 8 11.53 -33.14 -6.89
CA ILE A 8 10.66 -33.65 -5.83
C ILE A 8 10.43 -35.13 -6.10
N ASP A 9 10.83 -35.99 -5.16
CA ASP A 9 10.57 -37.43 -5.20
C ASP A 9 9.37 -37.79 -4.32
N TYR A 10 8.45 -38.60 -4.86
CA TYR A 10 7.23 -38.98 -4.15
C TYR A 10 6.82 -40.44 -4.41
N GLY A 11 5.86 -40.93 -3.62
CA GLY A 11 5.39 -42.31 -3.66
C GLY A 11 6.22 -43.32 -2.85
N GLY A 12 7.30 -42.86 -2.21
CA GLY A 12 8.08 -43.68 -1.27
C GLY A 12 7.43 -43.77 0.12
N ASN A 13 7.70 -44.85 0.85
CA ASN A 13 7.29 -45.04 2.23
C ASN A 13 8.47 -45.54 3.06
N ALA A 14 9.01 -44.66 3.89
CA ALA A 14 10.17 -44.97 4.73
C ALA A 14 9.90 -46.09 5.74
N THR A 15 8.69 -46.14 6.32
CA THR A 15 8.28 -47.19 7.27
C THR A 15 8.16 -48.56 6.58
N ALA A 16 7.69 -48.57 5.33
CA ALA A 16 7.58 -49.79 4.53
C ALA A 16 8.87 -50.14 3.76
N GLY A 17 9.92 -49.31 3.84
CA GLY A 17 11.17 -49.50 3.11
C GLY A 17 11.05 -49.35 1.58
N THR A 18 10.01 -48.67 1.08
CA THR A 18 9.82 -48.48 -0.36
C THR A 18 10.42 -47.16 -0.82
N ALA A 19 11.26 -47.20 -1.86
CA ALA A 19 11.80 -46.01 -2.48
C ALA A 19 10.73 -45.25 -3.28
N ALA A 20 10.93 -43.96 -3.47
CA ALA A 20 10.12 -43.17 -4.40
C ALA A 20 10.32 -43.67 -5.84
N THR A 21 9.22 -43.91 -6.54
CA THR A 21 9.23 -44.34 -7.95
C THR A 21 8.79 -43.23 -8.89
N SER A 22 8.28 -42.11 -8.37
CA SER A 22 7.83 -40.98 -9.18
C SER A 22 8.59 -39.72 -8.81
N SER A 23 8.87 -38.88 -9.80
CA SER A 23 9.55 -37.60 -9.55
C SER A 23 8.99 -36.47 -10.41
N VAL A 24 9.04 -35.26 -9.86
CA VAL A 24 8.86 -34.00 -10.60
C VAL A 24 10.23 -33.34 -10.68
N ARG A 25 10.68 -33.01 -11.89
CA ARG A 25 12.00 -32.42 -12.17
C ARG A 25 11.79 -31.03 -12.77
N PHE A 26 12.58 -30.06 -12.32
CA PHE A 26 12.46 -28.66 -12.72
C PHE A 26 13.70 -28.28 -13.53
N ILE A 27 13.49 -27.84 -14.76
CA ILE A 27 14.54 -27.40 -15.66
C ILE A 27 14.47 -25.88 -15.74
N TYR A 28 15.62 -25.23 -15.56
CA TYR A 28 15.75 -23.78 -15.59
C TYR A 28 16.54 -23.32 -16.81
N GLU A 29 16.29 -22.10 -17.23
CA GLU A 29 17.11 -21.38 -18.21
C GLU A 29 17.51 -20.00 -17.65
N ASP A 30 18.58 -19.44 -18.18
CA ASP A 30 19.03 -18.11 -17.80
C ASP A 30 18.05 -17.04 -18.26
N ARG A 31 17.94 -15.96 -17.50
CA ARG A 31 17.13 -14.77 -17.86
C ARG A 31 18.02 -13.54 -17.94
N THR A 32 17.62 -12.56 -18.75
CA THR A 32 18.38 -11.31 -18.93
C THR A 32 17.98 -10.23 -17.94
N ASP A 33 16.74 -10.26 -17.45
CA ASP A 33 16.19 -9.34 -16.47
C ASP A 33 16.50 -9.83 -15.04
N ILE A 34 17.78 -9.82 -14.70
CA ILE A 34 18.29 -10.33 -13.43
C ILE A 34 18.00 -9.31 -12.33
N ARG A 35 17.29 -9.73 -11.27
CA ARG A 35 17.14 -8.95 -10.04
C ARG A 35 18.03 -9.49 -8.93
N THR A 36 18.60 -8.59 -8.14
CA THR A 36 19.38 -8.91 -6.95
C THR A 36 18.84 -8.10 -5.78
N TRP A 37 18.54 -8.79 -4.69
CA TRP A 37 18.03 -8.20 -3.46
C TRP A 37 18.78 -8.74 -2.26
N TYR A 38 18.73 -8.01 -1.15
CA TYR A 38 19.29 -8.43 0.12
C TYR A 38 18.18 -8.68 1.13
N GLN A 39 18.31 -9.77 1.88
CA GLN A 39 17.37 -10.09 2.95
C GLN A 39 18.17 -10.63 4.13
N ALA A 40 18.05 -9.97 5.29
CA ALA A 40 18.78 -10.30 6.50
C ALA A 40 20.30 -10.48 6.27
N GLY A 41 20.92 -9.57 5.51
CA GLY A 41 22.35 -9.62 5.18
C GLY A 41 22.72 -10.55 4.00
N ALA A 42 21.79 -11.40 3.54
CA ALA A 42 22.08 -12.38 2.51
C ALA A 42 21.74 -11.85 1.12
N LYS A 43 22.72 -11.88 0.22
CA LYS A 43 22.50 -11.64 -1.22
C LYS A 43 21.63 -12.75 -1.82
N ILE A 44 20.59 -12.36 -2.54
CA ILE A 44 19.74 -13.25 -3.33
C ILE A 44 19.68 -12.70 -4.75
N THR A 45 19.94 -13.55 -5.73
CA THR A 45 19.96 -13.21 -7.15
C THR A 45 19.02 -14.13 -7.93
N GLN A 46 18.10 -13.55 -8.69
CA GLN A 46 17.23 -14.26 -9.62
C GLN A 46 17.78 -14.13 -11.04
N ASP A 47 18.73 -15.01 -11.36
CA ASP A 47 19.42 -15.10 -12.65
C ASP A 47 18.86 -16.18 -13.59
N GLN A 48 17.90 -16.99 -13.11
CA GLN A 48 17.25 -18.04 -13.89
C GLN A 48 15.74 -18.02 -13.71
N ARG A 49 15.04 -18.57 -14.71
CA ARG A 49 13.59 -18.81 -14.70
C ARG A 49 13.30 -20.26 -15.10
N LEU A 50 12.11 -20.74 -14.72
CA LEU A 50 11.69 -22.10 -15.01
C LEU A 50 11.41 -22.26 -16.50
N LYS A 51 11.96 -23.28 -17.14
CA LYS A 51 11.71 -23.61 -18.55
C LYS A 51 10.73 -24.77 -18.69
N ASN A 52 10.98 -25.84 -17.93
CA ASN A 52 10.14 -27.04 -17.96
C ASN A 52 9.87 -27.56 -16.55
N ILE A 53 8.67 -28.11 -16.37
CA ILE A 53 8.34 -29.03 -15.27
C ILE A 53 8.08 -30.38 -15.91
N GLN A 54 8.88 -31.39 -15.55
CA GLN A 54 8.76 -32.72 -16.11
C GLN A 54 8.37 -33.73 -15.05
N THR A 55 7.43 -34.60 -15.36
CA THR A 55 7.02 -35.70 -14.49
C THR A 55 7.56 -37.03 -14.99
N TYR A 56 8.02 -37.87 -14.07
CA TYR A 56 8.67 -39.14 -14.38
C TYR A 56 8.11 -40.28 -13.54
N GLU A 57 8.07 -41.47 -14.14
CA GLU A 57 7.95 -42.76 -13.46
C GLU A 57 9.25 -43.55 -13.67
N GLY A 58 10.01 -43.75 -12.59
CA GLY A 58 11.41 -44.14 -12.65
C GLY A 58 12.22 -43.08 -13.41
N GLU A 59 12.83 -43.51 -14.52
CA GLU A 59 13.54 -42.63 -15.47
C GLU A 59 12.74 -42.38 -16.76
N THR A 60 11.49 -42.85 -16.82
CA THR A 60 10.63 -42.65 -17.99
C THR A 60 9.88 -41.34 -17.85
N LEU A 61 10.06 -40.43 -18.81
CA LEU A 61 9.27 -39.19 -18.90
C LEU A 61 7.80 -39.56 -19.12
N VAL A 62 6.90 -38.88 -18.41
CA VAL A 62 5.45 -39.06 -18.52
C VAL A 62 4.81 -37.83 -19.15
N ALA A 63 5.10 -36.65 -18.62
CA ALA A 63 4.64 -35.38 -19.16
C ALA A 63 5.71 -34.29 -19.03
N ASP A 64 5.72 -33.38 -19.99
CA ASP A 64 6.54 -32.18 -20.02
C ASP A 64 5.64 -30.94 -20.10
N TYR A 65 5.78 -30.04 -19.13
CA TYR A 65 5.11 -28.75 -19.09
C TYR A 65 6.14 -27.67 -19.41
N GLU A 66 6.09 -27.15 -20.64
CA GLU A 66 6.98 -26.10 -21.13
C GLU A 66 6.35 -24.72 -20.91
N ALA A 67 7.13 -23.80 -20.33
CA ALA A 67 6.76 -22.41 -20.15
C ALA A 67 7.46 -21.54 -21.21
N ASN A 68 6.67 -20.85 -22.03
CA ASN A 68 7.19 -19.86 -22.96
C ASN A 68 7.07 -18.47 -22.36
N TYR A 69 8.10 -17.67 -22.61
CA TYR A 69 8.22 -16.31 -22.11
C TYR A 69 8.39 -15.33 -23.25
N GLU A 70 7.94 -14.10 -23.01
CA GLU A 70 8.40 -12.93 -23.73
C GLU A 70 9.22 -12.05 -22.80
N TYR A 71 9.99 -11.14 -23.40
CA TYR A 71 10.55 -9.99 -22.74
C TYR A 71 9.71 -8.78 -23.14
N SER A 72 9.20 -8.03 -22.18
CA SER A 72 8.31 -6.89 -22.45
C SER A 72 8.78 -5.62 -21.73
N GLY A 73 8.35 -4.50 -22.30
CA GLY A 73 8.53 -3.19 -21.71
C GLY A 73 9.95 -2.68 -21.79
N LEU A 74 10.15 -1.47 -21.27
CA LEU A 74 11.43 -0.78 -21.29
C LEU A 74 12.51 -1.51 -20.47
N GLU A 75 12.09 -2.34 -19.52
CA GLU A 75 12.97 -3.16 -18.66
C GLU A 75 13.25 -4.56 -19.22
N ASN A 76 12.64 -4.96 -20.35
CA ASN A 76 12.70 -6.31 -20.88
C ASN A 76 12.36 -7.39 -19.82
N ARG A 77 11.26 -7.21 -19.08
CA ARG A 77 10.81 -8.17 -18.05
C ARG A 77 10.30 -9.47 -18.66
N SER A 78 10.64 -10.58 -18.02
CA SER A 78 10.16 -11.93 -18.34
C SER A 78 8.68 -12.09 -17.97
N ARG A 79 7.80 -12.22 -18.96
CA ARG A 79 6.39 -12.56 -18.75
C ARG A 79 6.07 -13.91 -19.36
N ILE A 80 5.38 -14.77 -18.62
CA ILE A 80 4.91 -16.05 -19.16
C ILE A 80 3.78 -15.81 -20.16
N THR A 81 3.93 -16.29 -21.39
CA THR A 81 2.93 -16.14 -22.46
C THR A 81 2.21 -17.43 -22.77
N GLN A 82 2.85 -18.58 -22.53
CA GLN A 82 2.24 -19.87 -22.77
C GLN A 82 2.69 -20.94 -21.76
N LEU A 83 1.77 -21.86 -21.48
CA LEU A 83 2.06 -23.14 -20.87
C LEU A 83 1.61 -24.26 -21.82
N LEU A 84 2.57 -25.05 -22.28
CA LEU A 84 2.35 -26.16 -23.20
C LEU A 84 2.55 -27.47 -22.45
N MET A 85 1.61 -28.41 -22.58
CA MET A 85 1.76 -29.76 -22.04
C MET A 85 1.95 -30.75 -23.19
N CYS A 86 3.05 -31.49 -23.14
CA CYS A 86 3.38 -32.55 -24.08
C CYS A 86 3.50 -33.89 -23.36
N GLU A 87 3.13 -34.97 -24.03
CA GLU A 87 3.47 -36.32 -23.58
C GLU A 87 4.90 -36.69 -24.00
N ALA A 88 5.44 -37.77 -23.45
CA ALA A 88 6.80 -38.25 -23.75
C ALA A 88 7.09 -38.49 -25.24
N GLY A 89 6.06 -38.82 -26.03
CA GLY A 89 6.13 -39.00 -27.49
C GLY A 89 6.20 -37.70 -28.29
N GLY A 90 6.13 -36.53 -27.65
CA GLY A 90 6.17 -35.21 -28.29
C GLY A 90 4.83 -34.70 -28.80
N SER A 91 3.73 -35.45 -28.62
CA SER A 91 2.38 -34.93 -28.90
C SER A 91 1.99 -33.92 -27.83
N CYS A 92 1.57 -32.73 -28.24
CA CYS A 92 1.23 -31.65 -27.32
C CYS A 92 -0.24 -31.24 -27.42
N LEU A 93 -0.80 -30.80 -26.29
CA LEU A 93 -2.06 -30.06 -26.28
C LEU A 93 -1.86 -28.69 -26.94
N LYS A 94 -2.95 -28.01 -27.31
CA LYS A 94 -2.84 -26.58 -27.61
C LYS A 94 -2.41 -25.85 -26.32
N PRO A 95 -1.54 -24.83 -26.42
CA PRO A 95 -1.05 -24.12 -25.25
C PRO A 95 -2.18 -23.38 -24.53
N LEU A 96 -2.08 -23.30 -23.21
CA LEU A 96 -2.73 -22.26 -22.43
C LEU A 96 -1.97 -20.97 -22.72
N ALA A 97 -2.62 -19.98 -23.34
CA ALA A 97 -1.99 -18.69 -23.64
C ALA A 97 -2.40 -17.61 -22.64
N ILE A 98 -1.47 -16.72 -22.33
CA ILE A 98 -1.63 -15.58 -21.43
C ILE A 98 -1.23 -14.33 -22.22
N THR A 99 -2.12 -13.34 -22.25
CA THR A 99 -1.80 -12.01 -22.77
C THR A 99 -1.81 -11.03 -21.62
N TRP A 100 -0.89 -10.08 -21.64
CA TRP A 100 -0.70 -9.07 -20.61
C TRP A 100 -1.29 -7.73 -21.04
N ASN A 101 -1.38 -6.78 -20.11
CA ASN A 101 -1.52 -5.38 -20.51
C ASN A 101 -0.22 -4.93 -21.20
N GLU A 102 -0.33 -4.01 -22.14
CA GLU A 102 0.85 -3.44 -22.81
C GLU A 102 1.29 -2.19 -22.07
N ASP A 103 2.60 -1.95 -22.07
CA ASP A 103 3.15 -0.70 -21.57
C ASP A 103 2.71 0.43 -22.50
N SER A 104 2.12 1.46 -21.91
CA SER A 104 1.96 2.75 -22.56
C SER A 104 2.20 3.82 -21.51
N ALA A 105 3.22 4.64 -21.73
CA ALA A 105 3.42 5.86 -20.98
C ALA A 105 2.92 7.02 -21.86
N SER A 106 2.23 7.95 -21.22
CA SER A 106 1.93 9.25 -21.79
C SER A 106 1.60 10.18 -20.65
N TRP A 107 1.80 11.47 -20.89
CA TRP A 107 1.47 12.55 -19.97
C TRP A 107 0.39 13.46 -20.58
N PRO A 108 -0.83 12.93 -20.83
CA PRO A 108 -1.79 13.56 -21.73
C PRO A 108 -2.59 14.69 -21.07
N GLU A 109 -2.63 14.75 -19.74
CA GLU A 109 -3.54 15.60 -19.00
C GLU A 109 -2.79 16.58 -18.09
N ILE A 110 -3.07 17.87 -18.30
CA ILE A 110 -2.69 18.92 -17.36
C ILE A 110 -3.96 19.41 -16.68
N ALA A 111 -4.02 19.29 -15.36
CA ALA A 111 -5.01 19.94 -14.53
C ALA A 111 -4.36 21.12 -13.80
N SER A 112 -5.14 22.16 -13.49
CA SER A 112 -4.62 23.33 -12.75
C SER A 112 -5.52 23.69 -11.59
N LEU A 113 -4.92 23.87 -10.42
CA LEU A 113 -5.50 24.46 -9.23
C LEU A 113 -5.22 25.97 -9.23
N GLY A 114 -6.25 26.78 -9.50
CA GLY A 114 -6.08 28.24 -9.74
C GLY A 114 -6.08 29.15 -8.51
N ASP A 115 -6.43 28.64 -7.32
CA ASP A 115 -6.30 29.35 -6.05
C ASP A 115 -5.52 28.51 -5.05
N PHE A 116 -4.20 28.73 -5.03
CA PHE A 116 -3.28 28.11 -4.07
C PHE A 116 -2.70 29.16 -3.09
N GLY A 117 -3.55 30.09 -2.63
CA GLY A 117 -3.12 31.20 -1.77
C GLY A 117 -2.47 32.34 -2.56
N LYS A 118 -3.16 32.77 -3.62
CA LYS A 118 -2.67 33.65 -4.71
C LYS A 118 -2.00 34.96 -4.30
N THR A 119 -2.35 35.54 -3.14
CA THR A 119 -1.79 36.81 -2.66
C THR A 119 -0.48 36.68 -1.90
N ASP A 120 -0.10 35.45 -1.52
CA ASP A 120 0.94 35.21 -0.51
C ASP A 120 2.11 34.36 -1.07
N TYR A 121 2.17 34.11 -2.38
CA TYR A 121 3.25 33.29 -2.96
C TYR A 121 4.53 34.10 -3.17
N GLU A 122 5.40 34.10 -2.16
CA GLU A 122 6.73 34.73 -2.20
C GLU A 122 7.87 33.73 -2.41
N ASP A 123 7.97 32.66 -1.61
CA ASP A 123 8.86 31.50 -1.84
C ASP A 123 8.51 30.30 -0.92
N ARG A 124 9.12 29.13 -1.19
CA ARG A 124 8.94 27.89 -0.40
C ARG A 124 9.51 27.98 1.02
N ASN A 125 10.48 28.85 1.29
CA ASN A 125 11.10 29.00 2.62
C ASN A 125 10.25 29.88 3.55
N SER A 126 9.40 30.75 3.03
CA SER A 126 8.39 31.46 3.80
C SER A 126 7.10 30.65 3.92
N TYR A 127 6.77 29.88 2.88
CA TYR A 127 5.46 29.25 2.74
C TYR A 127 5.55 27.83 2.15
N PRO A 128 6.03 26.85 2.92
CA PRO A 128 6.31 25.51 2.44
C PRO A 128 5.04 24.76 2.02
N LEU A 129 5.25 23.79 1.15
CA LEU A 129 4.25 22.81 0.76
C LEU A 129 4.20 21.68 1.79
N ILE A 130 3.00 21.14 1.97
CA ILE A 130 2.74 19.94 2.78
C ILE A 130 1.91 18.98 1.93
N TYR A 131 2.08 17.69 2.18
CA TYR A 131 1.44 16.61 1.42
C TYR A 131 1.08 15.47 2.36
N GLY A 132 0.12 14.65 1.93
CA GLY A 132 -0.32 13.46 2.65
C GLY A 132 -1.69 13.02 2.17
N ASP A 133 -2.23 11.95 2.73
CA ASP A 133 -3.63 11.57 2.58
C ASP A 133 -4.36 12.01 3.87
N TRP A 134 -4.95 13.22 3.86
CA TRP A 134 -5.59 13.77 5.05
C TRP A 134 -7.03 13.29 5.20
N ASN A 135 -7.69 12.89 4.11
CA ASN A 135 -9.09 12.46 4.12
C ASN A 135 -9.27 10.93 4.18
N GLY A 136 -8.17 10.18 4.12
CA GLY A 136 -8.12 8.72 4.16
C GLY A 136 -8.72 8.07 2.92
N ASP A 137 -8.60 8.70 1.75
CA ASP A 137 -9.19 8.19 0.51
C ASP A 137 -8.23 7.34 -0.34
N GLY A 138 -6.97 7.24 0.06
CA GLY A 138 -5.92 6.48 -0.62
C GLY A 138 -5.31 7.24 -1.80
N VAL A 139 -5.55 8.54 -1.92
CA VAL A 139 -4.99 9.45 -2.94
C VAL A 139 -4.14 10.51 -2.24
N SER A 140 -3.13 11.01 -2.92
CA SER A 140 -2.30 12.11 -2.40
C SER A 140 -3.08 13.42 -2.38
N ASP A 141 -3.01 14.17 -1.28
CA ASP A 141 -3.48 15.53 -1.14
C ASP A 141 -2.31 16.53 -1.14
N ILE A 142 -2.62 17.81 -1.31
CA ILE A 142 -1.63 18.89 -1.30
C ILE A 142 -2.09 20.08 -0.49
N GLY A 143 -1.17 20.73 0.20
CA GLY A 143 -1.44 21.86 1.06
C GLY A 143 -0.26 22.80 1.13
N ARG A 144 -0.48 23.92 1.79
CA ARG A 144 0.51 25.00 1.90
C ARG A 144 0.30 25.84 3.14
N VAL A 145 1.40 26.25 3.74
CA VAL A 145 1.43 27.30 4.76
C VAL A 145 1.34 28.68 4.09
N THR A 146 0.48 29.58 4.57
CA THR A 146 0.29 30.95 4.06
C THR A 146 0.58 31.98 5.14
N SER A 147 0.46 33.29 4.84
CA SER A 147 0.64 34.34 5.85
C SER A 147 -0.45 34.30 6.94
N SER A 148 -1.60 33.71 6.62
CA SER A 148 -2.82 33.74 7.41
C SER A 148 -3.22 32.39 8.03
N GLY A 149 -2.53 31.30 7.70
CA GLY A 149 -2.86 29.95 8.17
C GLY A 149 -2.27 28.86 7.28
N MET A 150 -2.93 27.71 7.20
CA MET A 150 -2.64 26.65 6.23
C MET A 150 -3.85 26.43 5.33
N LYS A 151 -3.62 26.15 4.05
CA LYS A 151 -4.66 25.74 3.10
C LYS A 151 -4.40 24.29 2.67
N PHE A 152 -5.45 23.49 2.63
CA PHE A 152 -5.41 22.07 2.25
C PHE A 152 -6.36 21.82 1.08
N TYR A 153 -5.91 20.99 0.15
CA TYR A 153 -6.58 20.68 -1.11
C TYR A 153 -6.58 19.18 -1.27
N VAL A 154 -7.79 18.61 -1.21
CA VAL A 154 -8.01 17.17 -1.31
C VAL A 154 -8.20 16.78 -2.77
N ALA A 155 -7.50 15.75 -3.24
CA ALA A 155 -7.58 15.30 -4.63
C ALA A 155 -8.76 14.36 -4.89
N ASN A 156 -9.13 14.17 -6.16
CA ASN A 156 -10.07 13.12 -6.55
C ASN A 156 -9.74 12.58 -7.95
N ARG A 157 -10.14 11.33 -8.21
CA ARG A 157 -9.77 10.53 -9.39
C ARG A 157 -10.19 11.06 -10.77
N PHE A 158 -11.24 11.88 -10.90
CA PHE A 158 -11.88 12.08 -12.22
C PHE A 158 -12.19 13.52 -12.64
N ALA A 159 -12.07 14.52 -11.76
CA ALA A 159 -12.20 15.92 -12.17
C ALA A 159 -11.74 16.88 -11.06
N PHE A 160 -10.84 17.80 -11.41
CA PHE A 160 -10.56 18.99 -10.60
C PHE A 160 -11.65 20.08 -10.74
N GLU A 161 -12.66 19.90 -11.60
CA GLU A 161 -13.59 20.98 -11.96
C GLU A 161 -14.71 21.27 -10.95
N ASP A 162 -15.04 20.39 -9.99
CA ASP A 162 -16.21 20.65 -9.13
C ASP A 162 -15.99 20.72 -7.62
N ARG A 163 -14.91 20.18 -7.04
CA ARG A 163 -14.74 20.19 -5.57
C ARG A 163 -13.30 20.14 -5.10
N ILE A 164 -12.57 21.23 -5.35
CA ILE A 164 -11.68 21.75 -4.30
C ILE A 164 -12.62 22.44 -3.31
N HIS A 165 -13.15 21.67 -2.36
CA HIS A 165 -13.57 22.34 -1.14
C HIS A 165 -12.27 22.75 -0.46
N SER A 166 -12.08 24.04 -0.26
CA SER A 166 -11.43 24.51 0.95
C SER A 166 -12.19 23.88 2.12
N PHE A 167 -11.91 22.62 2.45
CA PHE A 167 -12.50 21.94 3.60
C PHE A 167 -12.17 22.74 4.88
N PHE A 168 -11.13 23.57 4.80
CA PHE A 168 -10.66 24.50 5.80
C PHE A 168 -10.74 25.96 5.34
N GLU A 169 -11.93 26.54 5.17
CA GLU A 169 -12.06 28.01 5.36
C GLU A 169 -12.03 28.39 6.84
N ASN A 170 -12.20 27.43 7.74
CA ASN A 170 -11.88 27.63 9.14
C ASN A 170 -10.38 27.41 9.31
N TYR A 171 -9.67 28.53 9.25
CA TYR A 171 -8.40 28.75 9.95
C TYR A 171 -8.26 27.73 11.09
N THR A 172 -7.37 26.73 10.96
CA THR A 172 -6.60 26.35 12.16
C THR A 172 -5.97 27.67 12.56
N GLN A 173 -6.58 28.33 13.55
CA GLN A 173 -6.18 29.69 13.86
C GLN A 173 -4.70 29.62 14.18
N LEU A 174 -3.93 30.59 13.67
CA LEU A 174 -2.52 30.79 14.00
C LEU A 174 -2.21 30.60 15.50
N SER A 175 -3.21 30.91 16.35
CA SER A 175 -3.23 30.68 17.79
C SER A 175 -3.14 29.20 18.22
N GLU A 176 -3.77 28.27 17.51
CA GLU A 176 -3.73 26.82 17.78
C GLU A 176 -2.36 26.23 17.43
N LEU A 177 -1.65 26.85 16.48
CA LEU A 177 -0.25 26.55 16.14
C LEU A 177 0.77 27.36 16.97
N GLY A 178 0.30 28.04 18.02
CA GLY A 178 1.14 28.62 19.06
C GLY A 178 1.85 29.95 18.73
N GLN A 179 1.66 30.57 17.55
CA GLN A 179 2.28 31.86 17.21
C GLN A 179 1.49 32.73 16.21
N ASN A 180 1.59 34.06 16.37
CA ASN A 180 0.85 35.06 15.59
C ASN A 180 1.45 35.41 14.21
N SER A 181 2.51 34.73 13.75
CA SER A 181 3.09 34.93 12.41
C SER A 181 3.68 33.62 11.85
N LEU A 182 3.50 33.41 10.53
CA LEU A 182 3.94 32.22 9.78
C LEU A 182 5.09 32.49 8.79
N SER A 183 5.69 33.69 8.80
CA SER A 183 6.52 34.15 7.66
C SER A 183 7.91 33.51 7.52
N ASP A 184 8.38 32.73 8.51
CA ASP A 184 9.70 32.09 8.46
C ASP A 184 9.58 30.59 8.77
N SER A 185 9.51 29.75 7.73
CA SER A 185 9.44 28.30 7.89
C SER A 185 10.78 27.65 8.23
N ASN A 186 11.89 28.37 8.06
CA ASN A 186 13.18 27.92 8.59
C ASN A 186 13.22 28.03 10.12
N LEU A 187 12.42 28.93 10.71
CA LEU A 187 12.32 29.08 12.16
C LEU A 187 11.20 28.24 12.79
N TYR A 188 10.13 27.93 12.07
CA TYR A 188 9.01 27.14 12.59
C TYR A 188 8.43 26.17 11.55
N PRO A 189 9.21 25.16 11.11
CA PRO A 189 8.78 24.26 10.06
C PRO A 189 7.55 23.41 10.47
N VAL A 190 6.79 23.03 9.44
CA VAL A 190 5.64 22.12 9.53
C VAL A 190 6.04 20.77 8.96
N PHE A 191 5.63 19.70 9.63
CA PHE A 191 5.91 18.31 9.27
C PHE A 191 4.61 17.51 9.18
N SER A 192 4.63 16.46 8.37
CA SER A 192 3.59 15.44 8.32
C SER A 192 4.06 14.13 8.97
N GLY A 193 3.10 13.33 9.41
CA GLY A 193 3.31 12.01 10.01
C GLY A 193 1.98 11.45 10.48
N ASP A 194 1.89 10.16 10.79
CA ASP A 194 0.73 9.57 11.47
C ASP A 194 1.07 9.47 12.97
N TRP A 195 0.72 10.50 13.75
CA TRP A 195 1.15 10.59 15.15
C TRP A 195 0.27 9.73 16.07
N ASN A 196 -0.98 9.46 15.70
CA ASN A 196 -1.93 8.71 16.53
C ASN A 196 -2.06 7.24 16.10
N GLY A 197 -1.55 6.89 14.92
CA GLY A 197 -1.58 5.55 14.34
C GLY A 197 -2.93 5.18 13.73
N ASP A 198 -3.72 6.15 13.25
CA ASP A 198 -5.05 5.90 12.68
C ASP A 198 -5.06 5.68 11.15
N GLY A 199 -3.92 5.89 10.50
CA GLY A 199 -3.73 5.73 9.06
C GLY A 199 -4.03 6.97 8.24
N LEU A 200 -4.41 8.09 8.86
CA LEU A 200 -4.48 9.41 8.23
C LEU A 200 -3.14 10.11 8.37
N THR A 201 -2.84 10.98 7.41
CA THR A 201 -1.74 11.91 7.60
C THR A 201 -2.16 12.98 8.62
N ASP A 202 -1.32 13.22 9.61
CA ASP A 202 -1.43 14.31 10.57
C ASP A 202 -0.37 15.39 10.30
N ILE A 203 -0.40 16.48 11.07
CA ILE A 203 0.57 17.57 10.94
C ILE A 203 1.14 18.02 12.29
N ALA A 204 2.36 18.52 12.29
CA ALA A 204 3.01 19.08 13.46
C ALA A 204 3.77 20.35 13.10
N ARG A 205 3.90 21.28 14.04
CA ARG A 205 4.67 22.50 13.89
C ARG A 205 5.66 22.68 15.04
N VAL A 206 6.87 23.09 14.70
CA VAL A 206 7.88 23.49 15.68
C VAL A 206 7.51 24.83 16.33
N THR A 207 7.77 24.93 17.62
CA THR A 207 7.65 26.15 18.43
C THR A 207 9.01 26.49 19.04
N ASP A 208 9.14 27.63 19.72
CA ASP A 208 10.42 28.08 20.28
C ASP A 208 11.16 27.03 21.11
N ASN A 209 10.43 26.19 21.87
CA ASN A 209 11.02 25.21 22.80
C ASN A 209 10.43 23.79 22.63
N GLY A 210 9.62 23.55 21.62
CA GLY A 210 8.73 22.40 21.59
C GLY A 210 8.09 22.14 20.24
N MET A 211 7.06 21.30 20.22
CA MET A 211 6.23 21.05 19.04
C MET A 211 4.75 21.01 19.42
N THR A 212 3.90 21.46 18.52
CA THR A 212 2.44 21.32 18.57
C THR A 212 2.00 20.37 17.47
N PHE A 213 1.14 19.42 17.81
CA PHE A 213 0.66 18.36 16.93
C PHE A 213 -0.85 18.50 16.73
N LEU A 214 -1.29 18.30 15.49
CA LEU A 214 -2.68 18.31 15.07
C LEU A 214 -2.95 17.00 14.33
N VAL A 215 -3.98 16.26 14.73
CA VAL A 215 -4.38 15.02 14.05
C VAL A 215 -5.49 15.28 13.05
N SER A 216 -5.47 14.59 11.92
CA SER A 216 -6.58 14.64 10.97
C SER A 216 -7.76 13.82 11.48
N THR A 217 -8.97 14.27 11.15
CA THR A 217 -10.24 13.55 11.38
C THR A 217 -10.86 13.08 10.07
N GLY A 218 -10.12 13.20 8.96
CA GLY A 218 -10.61 12.98 7.60
C GLY A 218 -11.39 14.15 7.01
N THR A 219 -11.79 15.11 7.85
CA THR A 219 -12.59 16.29 7.46
C THR A 219 -12.15 17.58 8.14
N SER A 220 -11.38 17.49 9.22
CA SER A 220 -10.83 18.62 9.97
C SER A 220 -9.52 18.22 10.68
N PHE A 221 -8.84 19.18 11.33
CA PHE A 221 -7.69 18.93 12.20
C PHE A 221 -8.06 19.26 13.63
N GLU A 222 -7.64 18.42 14.57
CA GLU A 222 -7.86 18.63 16.01
C GLU A 222 -6.54 18.72 16.78
N ALA A 223 -6.49 19.56 17.81
CA ALA A 223 -5.34 19.64 18.71
C ALA A 223 -5.12 18.29 19.40
N TYR A 224 -3.91 17.75 19.26
CA TYR A 224 -3.58 16.42 19.73
C TYR A 224 -2.63 16.45 20.92
N ALA A 225 -1.44 17.03 20.74
CA ALA A 225 -0.43 17.09 21.77
C ALA A 225 0.41 18.37 21.63
N GLN A 226 1.01 18.78 22.74
CA GLN A 226 2.08 19.76 22.76
C GLN A 226 3.11 19.31 23.80
N PHE A 227 4.39 19.44 23.48
CA PHE A 227 5.43 19.30 24.50
C PHE A 227 6.47 20.41 24.35
N ASN A 228 6.97 20.88 25.50
CA ASN A 228 7.86 22.05 25.62
C ASN A 228 9.33 21.66 25.91
N ASP A 229 9.70 20.42 25.65
CA ASP A 229 11.06 19.91 25.84
C ASP A 229 11.50 19.20 24.57
N PHE A 230 11.84 19.96 23.54
CA PHE A 230 12.42 19.45 22.28
C PHE A 230 13.90 19.81 22.19
N GLY A 231 14.69 19.38 23.19
CA GLY A 231 16.13 19.66 23.30
C GLY A 231 16.53 20.83 24.20
N LYS A 232 15.58 21.43 24.95
CA LYS A 232 15.73 22.58 25.89
C LYS A 232 16.37 23.87 25.36
N GLU A 233 16.96 23.84 24.17
CA GLU A 233 17.49 25.00 23.47
C GLU A 233 16.43 25.58 22.52
N ARG A 234 16.47 26.90 22.37
CA ARG A 234 15.58 27.62 21.46
C ARG A 234 15.76 27.08 20.05
N TYR A 235 14.67 26.92 19.31
CA TYR A 235 14.71 26.69 17.88
C TYR A 235 14.89 28.04 17.17
N ASP A 236 16.08 28.28 16.61
CA ASP A 236 16.47 29.54 15.97
C ASP A 236 16.87 29.40 14.50
N ASP A 237 17.16 28.18 14.00
CA ASP A 237 17.50 27.91 12.59
C ASP A 237 17.33 26.42 12.23
N GLY A 238 16.39 26.10 11.35
CA GLY A 238 16.12 24.73 10.92
C GLY A 238 17.22 24.09 10.09
N SER A 239 18.10 24.88 9.48
CA SER A 239 19.30 24.36 8.84
C SER A 239 20.33 23.85 9.86
N ILE A 240 20.38 24.45 11.06
CA ILE A 240 21.31 24.07 12.14
C ILE A 240 20.67 23.05 13.10
N TYR A 241 19.35 23.05 13.21
CA TYR A 241 18.59 22.17 14.10
C TYR A 241 17.48 21.45 13.34
N PRO A 242 17.79 20.66 12.28
CA PRO A 242 16.78 19.96 11.52
C PRO A 242 15.97 19.02 12.42
N VAL A 243 14.68 18.92 12.10
CA VAL A 243 13.76 17.95 12.66
C VAL A 243 13.70 16.74 11.74
N LEU A 244 13.60 15.57 12.35
CA LEU A 244 13.56 14.27 11.71
C LEU A 244 12.25 13.60 12.11
N THR A 245 11.63 12.88 11.19
CA THR A 245 10.45 12.05 11.45
C THR A 245 10.74 10.64 10.99
N GLY A 246 10.22 9.65 11.71
CA GLY A 246 10.45 8.23 11.46
C GLY A 246 9.84 7.40 12.58
N ASP A 247 9.76 6.08 12.43
CA ASP A 247 9.34 5.15 13.48
C ASP A 247 10.58 4.53 14.13
N TRP A 248 11.08 5.11 15.23
CA TRP A 248 12.32 4.62 15.84
C TRP A 248 12.06 3.41 16.75
N ASN A 249 10.80 3.15 17.15
CA ASN A 249 10.45 2.13 18.15
C ASN A 249 9.74 0.90 17.55
N GLY A 250 9.30 0.98 16.29
CA GLY A 250 8.65 -0.10 15.53
C GLY A 250 7.17 -0.27 15.86
N ASP A 251 6.53 0.76 16.39
CA ASP A 251 5.12 0.72 16.79
C ASP A 251 4.17 1.16 15.65
N GLY A 252 4.71 1.60 14.52
CA GLY A 252 3.96 2.02 13.35
C GLY A 252 3.39 3.43 13.46
N ARG A 253 3.68 4.18 14.53
CA ARG A 253 3.41 5.62 14.61
C ARG A 253 4.64 6.40 14.20
N THR A 254 4.41 7.61 13.70
CA THR A 254 5.50 8.53 13.42
C THR A 254 6.01 9.14 14.73
N ASP A 255 7.30 8.98 14.96
CA ASP A 255 8.06 9.60 16.04
C ASP A 255 8.84 10.83 15.52
N VAL A 256 9.42 11.60 16.44
CA VAL A 256 10.15 12.84 16.10
C VAL A 256 11.56 12.87 16.68
N GLY A 257 12.49 13.46 15.94
CA GLY A 257 13.86 13.71 16.34
C GLY A 257 14.30 15.13 16.01
N ARG A 258 15.30 15.65 16.73
CA ARG A 258 15.92 16.96 16.44
C ARG A 258 17.40 16.90 16.67
N VAL A 259 18.17 17.39 15.69
CA VAL A 259 19.58 17.70 15.89
C VAL A 259 19.67 18.92 16.80
N THR A 260 20.49 18.81 17.84
CA THR A 260 20.70 19.82 18.89
C THR A 260 22.17 20.23 18.98
N SER A 261 22.51 21.19 19.84
CA SER A 261 23.92 21.53 20.08
C SER A 261 24.75 20.35 20.62
N THR A 262 24.13 19.44 21.39
CA THR A 262 24.84 18.36 22.11
C THR A 262 24.72 16.98 21.46
N GLY A 263 23.82 16.82 20.49
CA GLY A 263 23.52 15.51 19.92
C GLY A 263 22.21 15.53 19.14
N VAL A 264 21.62 14.37 18.88
CA VAL A 264 20.26 14.23 18.36
C VAL A 264 19.36 13.72 19.49
N LYS A 265 18.24 14.42 19.73
CA LYS A 265 17.24 14.04 20.73
C LYS A 265 16.00 13.51 20.04
N PHE A 266 15.41 12.46 20.59
CA PHE A 266 14.28 11.73 19.99
C PHE A 266 13.14 11.60 20.98
N TYR A 267 11.93 11.56 20.45
CA TYR A 267 10.70 11.41 21.20
C TYR A 267 9.75 10.51 20.43
N THR A 268 9.28 9.46 21.09
CA THR A 268 8.34 8.51 20.50
C THR A 268 6.91 8.92 20.77
N SER A 269 6.03 8.78 19.77
CA SER A 269 4.60 8.98 19.97
C SER A 269 4.04 7.85 20.82
N GLN A 270 3.08 8.16 21.68
CA GLN A 270 2.39 7.19 22.54
C GLN A 270 0.87 7.20 22.28
N GLY A 271 0.43 7.77 21.14
CA GLY A 271 -0.98 7.82 20.76
C GLY A 271 -1.79 8.95 21.40
N SER A 272 -1.20 9.73 22.31
CA SER A 272 -1.80 10.95 22.88
C SER A 272 -0.78 11.95 23.44
N TYR A 273 0.48 11.56 23.53
CA TYR A 273 1.60 12.38 24.00
C TYR A 273 2.91 11.83 23.45
N PHE A 274 4.00 12.57 23.65
CA PHE A 274 5.35 12.15 23.25
C PHE A 274 6.22 11.86 24.47
N LYS A 275 7.03 10.80 24.36
CA LYS A 275 7.95 10.37 25.41
C LYS A 275 9.39 10.43 24.91
N ALA A 276 10.31 10.92 25.74
CA ALA A 276 11.73 10.91 25.37
C ALA A 276 12.23 9.48 25.08
N TYR A 277 12.92 9.35 23.96
CA TYR A 277 13.63 8.16 23.51
C TYR A 277 15.14 8.34 23.71
N THR A 278 15.89 7.23 23.64
CA THR A 278 17.34 7.25 23.79
C THR A 278 17.96 8.16 22.73
N GLY A 279 18.65 9.22 23.19
CA GLY A 279 19.34 10.19 22.34
C GLY A 279 20.65 9.67 21.76
N LEU A 280 21.14 10.36 20.74
CA LEU A 280 22.52 10.25 20.26
C LEU A 280 23.31 11.44 20.78
N ASP A 281 24.28 11.26 21.68
CA ASP A 281 25.14 12.37 22.15
C ASP A 281 26.31 12.68 21.18
N ILE A 282 26.05 12.41 19.90
CA ILE A 282 26.91 12.67 18.75
C ILE A 282 26.04 13.32 17.67
N TRP A 283 26.68 13.84 16.62
CA TRP A 283 25.99 14.46 15.48
C TRP A 283 25.25 15.77 15.75
N GLY A 284 25.35 16.31 16.97
CA GLY A 284 24.97 17.68 17.26
C GLY A 284 26.00 18.71 16.76
N LYS A 285 25.67 20.00 16.92
CA LYS A 285 26.54 21.13 16.51
C LYS A 285 27.94 21.04 17.09
N ASN A 286 28.05 20.72 18.38
CA ASN A 286 29.34 20.59 19.08
C ASN A 286 30.14 19.36 18.62
N ALA A 287 29.51 18.43 17.91
CA ALA A 287 30.12 17.27 17.25
C ALA A 287 30.30 17.51 15.73
N GLY A 288 30.50 18.77 15.34
CA GLY A 288 30.84 19.18 13.97
C GLY A 288 29.66 19.22 13.00
N TYR A 289 28.41 19.20 13.46
CA TYR A 289 27.28 19.50 12.58
C TYR A 289 27.21 21.01 12.33
N HIS A 290 27.25 21.40 11.06
CA HIS A 290 27.29 22.81 10.67
C HIS A 290 25.94 23.30 10.15
N ASN A 291 25.39 22.63 9.13
CA ASN A 291 24.05 22.86 8.61
C ASN A 291 23.62 21.70 7.70
N GLY A 292 22.32 21.62 7.41
CA GLY A 292 21.71 20.57 6.60
C GLY A 292 22.16 20.57 5.14
N SER A 293 22.62 21.72 4.62
CA SER A 293 23.12 21.83 3.26
C SER A 293 24.50 21.19 3.07
N THR A 294 25.34 21.19 4.09
CA THR A 294 26.73 20.69 4.02
C THR A 294 26.96 19.39 4.79
N HIS A 295 26.04 19.04 5.68
CA HIS A 295 26.08 17.84 6.52
C HIS A 295 24.66 17.28 6.67
N PRO A 296 23.93 17.00 5.57
CA PRO A 296 22.55 16.54 5.65
C PRO A 296 22.42 15.30 6.54
N VAL A 297 21.32 15.27 7.28
CA VAL A 297 20.85 14.13 8.05
C VAL A 297 19.58 13.63 7.40
N MET A 298 19.51 12.34 7.12
CA MET A 298 18.37 11.70 6.45
C MET A 298 17.98 10.43 7.19
N VAL A 299 16.72 10.05 6.99
CA VAL A 299 16.07 8.89 7.60
C VAL A 299 15.85 7.84 6.51
N GLY A 300 15.96 6.56 6.86
CA GLY A 300 15.75 5.40 5.99
C GLY A 300 15.78 4.12 6.82
N ASP A 301 15.54 2.95 6.23
CA ASP A 301 15.71 1.63 6.85
C ASP A 301 16.87 0.92 6.14
N TRP A 302 18.09 1.04 6.68
CA TRP A 302 19.29 0.49 6.02
C TRP A 302 19.53 -0.97 6.41
N ASN A 303 18.97 -1.47 7.51
CA ASN A 303 19.18 -2.83 7.97
C ASN A 303 18.02 -3.79 7.62
N GLY A 304 16.86 -3.25 7.22
CA GLY A 304 15.65 -3.98 6.82
C GLY A 304 14.86 -4.52 7.99
N ASP A 305 14.97 -3.92 9.17
CA ASP A 305 14.25 -4.36 10.38
C ASP A 305 12.89 -3.67 10.55
N GLY A 306 12.53 -2.74 9.65
CA GLY A 306 11.30 -1.98 9.68
C GLY A 306 11.35 -0.75 10.60
N LEU A 307 12.46 -0.51 11.29
CA LEU A 307 12.67 0.70 12.06
C LEU A 307 13.30 1.79 11.20
N SER A 308 13.01 3.04 11.57
CA SER A 308 13.71 4.19 11.01
C SER A 308 15.11 4.29 11.60
N ASP A 309 16.08 4.39 10.71
CA ASP A 309 17.49 4.59 10.97
C ASP A 309 17.92 5.99 10.54
N LEU A 310 19.19 6.34 10.76
CA LEU A 310 19.74 7.63 10.42
C LEU A 310 21.05 7.53 9.66
N MET A 311 21.22 8.45 8.70
CA MET A 311 22.50 8.74 8.10
C MET A 311 22.88 10.20 8.26
N ARG A 312 24.19 10.47 8.33
CA ARG A 312 24.76 11.82 8.30
C ARG A 312 25.96 11.88 7.37
N VAL A 313 25.98 12.89 6.50
CA VAL A 313 27.17 13.21 5.68
C VAL A 313 28.21 13.95 6.52
N HIS A 314 29.46 13.53 6.40
CA HIS A 314 30.65 14.06 7.06
C HIS A 314 31.73 14.47 6.04
N ASP A 315 32.84 15.01 6.52
CA ASP A 315 33.99 15.31 5.67
C ASP A 315 34.58 14.04 5.02
N ASP A 316 34.71 12.96 5.79
CA ASP A 316 35.38 11.72 5.38
C ASP A 316 34.44 10.64 4.81
N GLY A 317 33.14 10.88 4.78
CA GLY A 317 32.18 9.89 4.31
C GLY A 317 30.75 10.13 4.77
N ILE A 318 29.97 9.05 4.86
CA ILE A 318 28.64 9.01 5.47
C ILE A 318 28.69 8.02 6.64
N SER A 319 28.20 8.46 7.80
CA SER A 319 28.05 7.61 8.98
C SER A 319 26.58 7.25 9.18
N PHE A 320 26.33 6.04 9.68
CA PHE A 320 24.99 5.49 9.87
C PHE A 320 24.76 5.08 11.33
N ARG A 321 23.52 5.22 11.80
CA ARG A 321 23.04 4.75 13.09
C ARG A 321 21.70 4.07 12.88
N VAL A 322 21.63 2.79 13.22
CA VAL A 322 20.41 2.01 13.08
C VAL A 322 19.68 1.96 14.40
N SER A 323 18.35 2.06 14.39
CA SER A 323 17.57 1.96 15.61
C SER A 323 17.57 0.51 16.12
N THR A 324 17.36 0.33 17.42
CA THR A 324 17.20 -1.00 18.04
C THR A 324 15.87 -1.13 18.78
N GLY A 325 14.92 -0.25 18.48
CA GLY A 325 13.63 -0.09 19.16
C GLY A 325 13.71 0.48 20.58
N THR A 326 14.92 0.60 21.13
CA THR A 326 15.20 1.13 22.49
C THR A 326 16.44 2.03 22.55
N GLY A 327 17.20 2.13 21.46
CA GLY A 327 18.48 2.78 21.37
C GLY A 327 18.99 2.80 19.94
N TRP A 328 20.31 2.93 19.81
CA TRP A 328 20.99 3.07 18.52
C TRP A 328 22.22 2.17 18.45
N ALA A 329 22.42 1.51 17.31
CA ALA A 329 23.62 0.76 17.01
C ALA A 329 24.41 1.40 15.84
N ILE A 330 25.69 1.05 15.74
CA ILE A 330 26.54 1.47 14.62
C ILE A 330 26.25 0.55 13.44
N TYR A 331 26.06 1.14 12.27
CA TYR A 331 26.05 0.44 10.98
C TYR A 331 27.29 0.81 10.16
N ASP A 332 27.62 -0.03 9.19
CA ASP A 332 28.81 0.17 8.36
C ASP A 332 28.77 1.52 7.64
N GLY A 333 29.88 2.25 7.69
CA GLY A 333 29.99 3.59 7.11
C GLY A 333 30.35 3.55 5.63
N LEU A 334 30.04 4.62 4.91
CA LEU A 334 30.55 4.85 3.55
C LEU A 334 31.75 5.79 3.62
N ASN A 335 32.92 5.36 3.16
CA ASN A 335 34.10 6.24 3.00
C ASN A 335 34.08 7.04 1.67
N VAL A 336 32.91 7.14 1.06
CA VAL A 336 32.62 7.90 -0.16
C VAL A 336 31.48 8.88 0.14
N PHE A 337 31.14 9.72 -0.84
CA PHE A 337 30.04 10.68 -0.75
C PHE A 337 30.19 11.80 0.31
N GLY A 338 31.22 11.75 1.15
CA GLY A 338 31.61 12.85 2.04
C GLY A 338 32.26 14.04 1.32
N ARG A 339 32.56 15.10 2.07
CA ARG A 339 33.07 16.38 1.53
C ARG A 339 34.45 16.26 0.92
N ASN A 340 35.34 15.47 1.52
CA ASN A 340 36.66 15.14 0.99
C ASN A 340 36.59 14.29 -0.29
N ALA A 341 35.45 13.65 -0.55
CA ALA A 341 35.13 12.99 -1.81
C ALA A 341 34.38 13.92 -2.80
N GLY A 342 34.43 15.23 -2.58
CA GLY A 342 33.88 16.26 -3.47
C GLY A 342 32.44 16.69 -3.20
N TYR A 343 31.80 16.23 -2.12
CA TYR A 343 30.47 16.75 -1.76
C TYR A 343 30.59 18.18 -1.24
N SER A 344 30.06 19.15 -1.98
CA SER A 344 30.10 20.57 -1.57
C SER A 344 28.89 20.94 -0.73
N ASN A 345 27.69 20.69 -1.27
CA ASN A 345 26.39 20.94 -0.66
C ASN A 345 25.25 20.22 -1.39
N ASP A 346 24.11 20.15 -0.74
CA ASP A 346 22.84 19.64 -1.25
C ASP A 346 22.35 20.29 -2.55
N ASN A 347 22.66 21.57 -2.80
CA ASN A 347 22.25 22.24 -4.02
C ASN A 347 23.04 21.77 -5.24
N THR A 348 24.32 21.49 -5.11
CA THR A 348 25.21 21.20 -6.24
C THR A 348 25.57 19.73 -6.39
N HIS A 349 25.55 18.98 -5.29
CA HIS A 349 25.86 17.55 -5.23
C HIS A 349 24.86 16.83 -4.30
N PRO A 350 23.54 16.94 -4.52
CA PRO A 350 22.56 16.35 -3.62
C PRO A 350 22.84 14.87 -3.33
N VAL A 351 22.56 14.49 -2.09
CA VAL A 351 22.51 13.11 -1.62
C VAL A 351 21.05 12.80 -1.30
N THR A 352 20.57 11.63 -1.69
CA THR A 352 19.19 11.19 -1.49
C THR A 352 19.14 9.71 -1.14
N VAL A 353 17.99 9.28 -0.62
CA VAL A 353 17.64 7.90 -0.27
C VAL A 353 16.55 7.40 -1.21
N GLY A 354 16.52 6.11 -1.49
CA GLY A 354 15.53 5.40 -2.31
C GLY A 354 15.79 3.89 -2.26
N ASP A 355 14.94 3.08 -2.88
CA ASP A 355 15.11 1.62 -3.03
C ASP A 355 15.31 1.31 -4.52
N TRP A 356 16.55 1.36 -5.00
CA TRP A 356 16.84 1.31 -6.44
C TRP A 356 16.96 -0.11 -6.98
N ASN A 357 17.07 -1.13 -6.12
CA ASN A 357 17.06 -2.53 -6.50
C ASN A 357 15.77 -3.28 -6.11
N GLY A 358 14.84 -2.63 -5.43
CA GLY A 358 13.50 -3.14 -5.10
C GLY A 358 13.53 -4.21 -4.02
N ASP A 359 14.43 -4.08 -3.04
CA ASP A 359 14.59 -5.06 -1.97
C ASP A 359 13.98 -4.67 -0.61
N GLY A 360 13.40 -3.47 -0.54
CA GLY A 360 12.81 -2.91 0.66
C GLY A 360 13.83 -2.29 1.62
N LEU A 361 15.13 -2.26 1.27
CA LEU A 361 16.13 -1.51 2.02
C LEU A 361 16.28 -0.10 1.45
N SER A 362 16.65 0.83 2.32
CA SER A 362 17.09 2.16 1.91
C SER A 362 18.50 2.12 1.35
N ASP A 363 18.68 2.71 0.18
CA ASP A 363 19.96 2.89 -0.49
C ASP A 363 20.40 4.36 -0.44
N VAL A 364 21.61 4.65 -0.93
CA VAL A 364 22.10 6.05 -1.02
C VAL A 364 22.56 6.40 -2.44
N MET A 365 22.10 7.54 -2.92
CA MET A 365 22.52 8.14 -4.19
C MET A 365 23.19 9.50 -3.96
N ARG A 366 24.20 9.82 -4.78
CA ARG A 366 24.81 11.15 -4.84
C ARG A 366 24.99 11.63 -6.28
N VAL A 367 24.74 12.91 -6.53
CA VAL A 367 25.14 13.60 -7.76
C VAL A 367 26.62 13.99 -7.73
N HIS A 368 27.31 13.75 -8.83
CA HIS A 368 28.71 14.07 -9.12
C HIS A 368 28.81 14.98 -10.36
N ASP A 369 30.03 15.46 -10.64
CA ASP A 369 30.28 16.23 -11.87
C ASP A 369 30.02 15.38 -13.12
N ASP A 370 30.42 14.11 -13.12
CA ASP A 370 30.40 13.17 -14.25
C ASP A 370 29.20 12.21 -14.28
N GLY A 371 28.24 12.38 -13.37
CA GLY A 371 27.04 11.54 -13.34
C GLY A 371 26.44 11.47 -11.96
N ILE A 372 25.70 10.39 -11.71
CA ILE A 372 25.19 10.03 -10.40
C ILE A 372 25.70 8.64 -10.02
N SER A 373 25.93 8.43 -8.72
CA SER A 373 26.45 7.18 -8.17
C SER A 373 25.57 6.67 -7.05
N PHE A 374 25.51 5.35 -6.91
CA PHE A 374 24.65 4.65 -5.96
C PHE A 374 25.44 3.72 -5.05
N ARG A 375 24.93 3.55 -3.83
CA ARG A 375 25.37 2.56 -2.85
C ARG A 375 24.12 1.85 -2.33
N ILE A 376 24.03 0.56 -2.65
CA ILE A 376 22.90 -0.29 -2.29
C ILE A 376 23.17 -0.89 -0.93
N SER A 377 22.23 -0.78 0.00
CA SER A 377 22.37 -1.40 1.29
C SER A 377 22.29 -2.91 1.16
N THR A 378 23.10 -3.64 1.93
CA THR A 378 23.02 -5.11 2.00
C THR A 378 22.39 -5.60 3.28
N GLY A 379 21.83 -4.70 4.10
CA GLY A 379 21.37 -4.95 5.47
C GLY A 379 22.49 -5.13 6.50
N THR A 380 23.75 -5.15 6.05
CA THR A 380 24.95 -5.35 6.89
C THR A 380 26.18 -4.57 6.40
N GLY A 381 26.03 -3.80 5.32
CA GLY A 381 27.10 -3.18 4.56
C GLY A 381 26.58 -2.59 3.25
N TRP A 382 27.47 -2.43 2.27
CA TRP A 382 27.19 -1.69 1.04
C TRP A 382 27.67 -2.43 -0.21
N SER A 383 26.91 -2.29 -1.30
CA SER A 383 27.29 -2.73 -2.62
C SER A 383 27.20 -1.60 -3.65
N ILE A 384 27.96 -1.70 -4.75
CA ILE A 384 27.95 -0.71 -5.82
C ILE A 384 26.84 -1.07 -6.82
N PHE A 385 26.12 -0.05 -7.28
CA PHE A 385 25.14 -0.16 -8.35
C PHE A 385 25.48 0.79 -9.51
N GLY A 386 24.99 0.45 -10.70
CA GLY A 386 25.28 1.21 -11.92
C GLY A 386 24.87 2.67 -11.79
N GLY A 387 25.80 3.58 -12.08
CA GLY A 387 25.54 5.01 -12.15
C GLY A 387 24.78 5.40 -13.43
N ASN A 388 24.42 6.68 -13.52
CA ASN A 388 23.87 7.28 -14.74
C ASN A 388 24.63 8.58 -15.05
N GLU A 389 25.39 8.60 -16.13
CA GLU A 389 26.21 9.74 -16.52
C GLU A 389 25.35 10.96 -16.90
N ALA A 390 24.18 10.73 -17.52
CA ALA A 390 23.32 11.77 -18.10
C ALA A 390 22.65 12.71 -17.07
N LEU A 391 22.83 12.45 -15.77
CA LEU A 391 22.21 13.18 -14.68
C LEU A 391 23.22 13.98 -13.83
N GLY A 392 24.50 13.96 -14.20
CA GLY A 392 25.56 14.73 -13.54
C GLY A 392 25.60 16.21 -13.91
N ARG A 393 26.55 16.93 -13.30
CA ARG A 393 26.73 18.39 -13.51
C ARG A 393 27.24 18.74 -14.89
N ASN A 394 28.16 17.94 -15.43
CA ASN A 394 28.69 18.09 -16.79
C ASN A 394 27.60 17.90 -17.87
N ASP A 395 26.51 17.22 -17.52
CA ASP A 395 25.32 17.05 -18.37
C ASP A 395 24.21 18.07 -18.08
N GLY A 396 24.56 19.19 -17.46
CA GLY A 396 23.69 20.37 -17.30
C GLY A 396 22.99 20.51 -15.95
N PHE A 397 23.25 19.64 -14.97
CA PHE A 397 22.82 19.87 -13.59
C PHE A 397 23.71 20.96 -12.96
N SER A 398 23.33 22.23 -13.08
CA SER A 398 24.09 23.31 -12.42
C SER A 398 23.86 23.31 -10.91
N ASP A 399 22.61 23.14 -10.51
CA ASP A 399 22.12 23.21 -9.14
C ASP A 399 20.68 22.69 -9.03
N ALA A 400 20.27 22.27 -7.84
CA ALA A 400 18.97 21.69 -7.53
C ALA A 400 17.84 22.71 -7.52
N SER A 401 18.12 24.01 -7.34
CA SER A 401 17.11 25.08 -7.47
C SER A 401 16.72 25.35 -8.93
N THR A 402 17.65 25.13 -9.86
CA THR A 402 17.45 25.34 -11.29
C THR A 402 17.02 24.04 -11.97
N TYR A 403 17.62 22.91 -11.62
CA TYR A 403 17.36 21.62 -12.25
C TYR A 403 17.09 20.55 -11.19
N PRO A 404 15.96 20.64 -10.45
CA PRO A 404 15.66 19.67 -9.40
C PRO A 404 15.63 18.24 -9.92
N LEU A 405 16.00 17.31 -9.04
CA LEU A 405 15.72 15.90 -9.22
C LEU A 405 14.28 15.63 -8.78
N VAL A 406 13.63 14.69 -9.46
CA VAL A 406 12.34 14.13 -9.08
C VAL A 406 12.50 12.62 -8.94
N GLN A 407 11.77 12.02 -8.01
CA GLN A 407 11.79 10.58 -7.74
C GLN A 407 10.37 10.05 -7.64
N GLY A 408 10.22 8.79 -8.02
CA GLY A 408 8.96 8.05 -8.02
C GLY A 408 9.19 6.69 -8.66
N ASP A 409 8.22 5.79 -8.57
CA ASP A 409 8.16 4.55 -9.37
C ASP A 409 7.33 4.83 -10.63
N TRP A 410 7.95 5.41 -11.66
CA TRP A 410 7.27 5.95 -12.85
C TRP A 410 6.54 4.87 -13.66
N ASN A 411 6.92 3.62 -13.46
CA ASN A 411 6.42 2.49 -14.23
C ASN A 411 5.82 1.37 -13.37
N ASN A 412 5.55 1.68 -12.10
CA ASN A 412 4.85 0.87 -11.12
C ASN A 412 5.37 -0.59 -11.06
N ASP A 413 6.69 -0.74 -10.97
CA ASP A 413 7.39 -2.01 -10.89
C ASP A 413 7.98 -2.35 -9.51
N GLY A 414 7.84 -1.41 -8.58
CA GLY A 414 8.30 -1.48 -7.20
C GLY A 414 9.73 -1.01 -6.98
N LEU A 415 10.44 -0.50 -7.99
CA LEU A 415 11.76 0.10 -7.85
C LEU A 415 11.63 1.62 -7.82
N SER A 416 12.55 2.27 -7.10
CA SER A 416 12.69 3.72 -7.18
C SER A 416 13.28 4.11 -8.52
N ASP A 417 12.64 5.06 -9.19
CA ASP A 417 13.14 5.68 -10.40
C ASP A 417 13.53 7.14 -10.14
N ILE A 418 14.17 7.73 -11.15
CA ILE A 418 14.71 9.08 -11.04
C ILE A 418 14.39 9.90 -12.27
N GLY A 419 14.29 11.20 -12.07
CA GLY A 419 14.18 12.17 -13.14
C GLY A 419 14.93 13.43 -12.80
N ARG A 420 15.17 14.24 -13.84
CA ARG A 420 15.78 15.55 -13.69
C ARG A 420 15.08 16.54 -14.60
N ILE A 421 14.69 17.67 -14.02
CA ILE A 421 14.24 18.81 -14.80
C ILE A 421 15.40 19.32 -15.66
N SER A 422 15.12 19.58 -16.93
CA SER A 422 16.05 20.10 -17.93
C SER A 422 15.49 21.39 -18.53
N ALA A 423 16.22 22.03 -19.45
CA ALA A 423 15.78 23.27 -20.07
C ALA A 423 14.38 23.19 -20.69
N SER A 424 14.08 22.10 -21.41
CA SER A 424 12.86 21.94 -22.23
C SER A 424 11.87 20.92 -21.69
N GLY A 425 12.10 20.34 -20.51
CA GLY A 425 11.25 19.25 -20.00
C GLY A 425 11.86 18.51 -18.83
N ILE A 426 11.29 17.38 -18.44
CA ILE A 426 11.84 16.47 -17.42
C ILE A 426 12.35 15.21 -18.12
N LYS A 427 13.60 14.83 -17.85
CA LYS A 427 14.17 13.57 -18.33
C LYS A 427 13.97 12.50 -17.28
N LEU A 428 13.23 11.44 -17.60
CA LEU A 428 12.94 10.34 -16.68
C LEU A 428 13.77 9.10 -17.04
N TYR A 429 14.25 8.41 -16.00
CA TYR A 429 15.00 7.17 -16.10
C TYR A 429 14.46 6.18 -15.08
N ILE A 430 14.15 4.98 -15.55
CA ILE A 430 13.67 3.88 -14.71
C ILE A 430 14.84 2.96 -14.32
N SER A 431 14.79 2.41 -13.12
CA SER A 431 15.71 1.37 -12.67
C SER A 431 15.22 0.01 -13.18
N ASN A 432 16.12 -0.84 -13.67
CA ASN A 432 15.78 -2.23 -14.03
C ASN A 432 16.39 -3.25 -13.06
N GLY A 433 16.88 -2.79 -11.90
CA GLY A 433 17.57 -3.62 -10.90
C GLY A 433 19.02 -3.99 -11.27
N GLN A 434 19.53 -3.53 -12.41
CA GLN A 434 20.94 -3.66 -12.80
C GLN A 434 21.58 -2.32 -13.21
N GLY A 435 20.76 -1.38 -13.65
CA GLY A 435 21.15 -0.05 -14.11
C GLY A 435 19.92 0.73 -14.55
N TRP A 436 20.10 1.60 -15.54
CA TRP A 436 19.12 2.63 -15.89
C TRP A 436 18.67 2.52 -17.34
N VAL A 437 17.37 2.71 -17.56
CA VAL A 437 16.79 2.82 -18.91
C VAL A 437 16.13 4.19 -19.02
N HIS A 438 16.38 4.89 -20.13
CA HIS A 438 15.65 6.13 -20.43
C HIS A 438 14.19 5.78 -20.70
N PHE A 439 13.27 6.46 -20.01
CA PHE A 439 11.85 6.14 -20.04
C PHE A 439 11.12 6.97 -21.11
N GLU A 440 10.80 8.20 -20.78
CA GLU A 440 10.19 9.20 -21.65
C GLU A 440 10.61 10.58 -21.16
N ASP A 441 10.80 11.52 -22.08
CA ASP A 441 10.97 12.92 -21.72
C ASP A 441 9.59 13.59 -21.60
N VAL A 442 9.33 14.21 -20.46
CA VAL A 442 8.16 15.06 -20.27
C VAL A 442 8.46 16.41 -20.90
N GLU A 443 7.84 16.77 -22.01
CA GLU A 443 8.11 18.05 -22.72
C GLU A 443 7.59 19.29 -21.97
N SER A 444 6.82 19.12 -20.89
CA SER A 444 6.34 20.18 -20.02
C SER A 444 7.19 20.30 -18.74
N PHE A 445 6.92 21.32 -17.91
CA PHE A 445 7.60 21.55 -16.62
C PHE A 445 9.14 21.68 -16.64
N GLY A 446 9.73 21.88 -17.82
CA GLY A 446 11.15 22.25 -17.96
C GLY A 446 11.49 23.59 -17.30
N LYS A 447 12.79 23.85 -17.11
CA LYS A 447 13.32 25.10 -16.54
C LYS A 447 12.87 26.34 -17.31
N ASN A 448 12.68 26.27 -18.63
CA ASN A 448 12.17 27.41 -19.41
C ASN A 448 10.75 27.84 -19.00
N SER A 449 10.05 27.00 -18.24
CA SER A 449 8.68 27.23 -17.79
C SER A 449 8.60 27.83 -16.36
N TYR A 450 9.74 28.12 -15.70
CA TYR A 450 9.78 28.76 -14.37
C TYR A 450 11.10 29.48 -14.06
N ALA A 451 11.11 30.43 -13.13
CA ALA A 451 12.30 31.24 -12.81
C ALA A 451 13.27 30.55 -11.82
N ASP A 452 12.75 29.95 -10.75
CA ASP A 452 13.47 29.30 -9.65
C ASP A 452 12.56 28.24 -9.01
N SER A 453 13.05 27.04 -8.68
CA SER A 453 12.24 26.00 -8.03
C SER A 453 12.01 26.25 -6.54
N ASN A 454 12.73 27.19 -5.92
CA ASN A 454 12.37 27.71 -4.61
C ASN A 454 11.07 28.53 -4.66
N LEU A 455 10.78 29.14 -5.82
CA LEU A 455 9.54 29.87 -6.08
C LEU A 455 8.50 28.99 -6.81
N TYR A 456 8.92 27.96 -7.54
CA TYR A 456 8.02 27.11 -8.30
C TYR A 456 8.43 25.65 -8.14
N PRO A 457 8.32 25.08 -6.93
CA PRO A 457 8.73 23.72 -6.66
C PRO A 457 7.96 22.72 -7.53
N VAL A 458 8.68 21.67 -7.92
CA VAL A 458 8.15 20.48 -8.60
C VAL A 458 8.20 19.33 -7.59
N THR A 459 7.13 18.55 -7.54
CA THR A 459 6.95 17.44 -6.60
C THR A 459 6.20 16.29 -7.27
N THR A 460 6.19 15.14 -6.61
CA THR A 460 5.54 13.91 -7.07
C THR A 460 4.53 13.41 -6.03
N GLY A 461 3.56 12.65 -6.49
CA GLY A 461 2.45 12.12 -5.69
C GLY A 461 1.44 11.44 -6.61
N ASP A 462 0.54 10.63 -6.08
CA ASP A 462 -0.52 9.99 -6.88
C ASP A 462 -1.84 10.74 -6.61
N TRP A 463 -2.12 11.77 -7.41
CA TRP A 463 -3.29 12.64 -7.25
C TRP A 463 -4.51 12.12 -8.03
N ASN A 464 -4.32 11.16 -8.94
CA ASN A 464 -5.42 10.53 -9.68
C ASN A 464 -5.83 9.16 -9.11
N GLY A 465 -5.05 8.61 -8.17
CA GLY A 465 -5.31 7.33 -7.51
C GLY A 465 -5.18 6.13 -8.44
N ASP A 466 -4.25 6.16 -9.39
CA ASP A 466 -3.96 5.08 -10.33
C ASP A 466 -2.74 4.23 -9.95
N GLY A 467 -2.04 4.59 -8.88
CA GLY A 467 -0.86 3.90 -8.37
C GLY A 467 0.42 4.20 -9.12
N SER A 468 0.43 5.16 -10.04
CA SER A 468 1.63 5.69 -10.69
C SER A 468 1.85 7.12 -10.17
N PRO A 469 3.10 7.53 -9.88
CA PRO A 469 3.38 8.90 -9.49
C PRO A 469 3.08 9.87 -10.63
N ASP A 470 2.30 10.88 -10.30
CA ASP A 470 2.07 12.07 -11.08
C ASP A 470 3.11 13.15 -10.72
N ILE A 471 3.15 14.24 -11.49
CA ILE A 471 4.04 15.37 -11.25
C ILE A 471 3.20 16.62 -11.02
N ALA A 472 3.45 17.34 -9.93
CA ALA A 472 2.86 18.63 -9.65
C ALA A 472 3.93 19.73 -9.66
N ARG A 473 3.57 20.90 -10.17
CA ARG A 473 4.41 22.09 -10.17
C ARG A 473 3.62 23.28 -9.69
N VAL A 474 4.14 23.96 -8.69
CA VAL A 474 3.59 25.25 -8.27
C VAL A 474 3.85 26.31 -9.34
N VAL A 475 2.83 27.10 -9.66
CA VAL A 475 2.88 28.22 -10.58
C VAL A 475 2.41 29.50 -9.89
N SER A 476 2.56 30.64 -10.57
CA SER A 476 2.11 31.93 -10.05
C SER A 476 0.62 31.92 -9.72
N GLY A 477 0.29 31.71 -8.44
CA GLY A 477 -1.07 31.69 -7.91
C GLY A 477 -1.77 30.33 -7.89
N GLY A 478 -1.09 29.24 -8.27
CA GLY A 478 -1.73 27.94 -8.44
C GLY A 478 -0.77 26.74 -8.44
N VAL A 479 -1.28 25.57 -8.79
CA VAL A 479 -0.51 24.34 -9.00
C VAL A 479 -0.97 23.70 -10.31
N ASP A 480 -0.04 23.40 -11.20
CA ASP A 480 -0.30 22.55 -12.36
C ASP A 480 0.05 21.11 -12.01
N PHE A 481 -0.81 20.17 -12.38
CA PHE A 481 -0.61 18.74 -12.24
C PHE A 481 -0.48 18.14 -13.63
N LEU A 482 0.42 17.19 -13.76
CA LEU A 482 0.62 16.40 -14.96
C LEU A 482 0.44 14.93 -14.57
N PHE A 483 -0.65 14.34 -15.02
CA PHE A 483 -0.99 12.98 -14.65
C PHE A 483 -0.28 11.98 -15.54
N SER A 484 0.31 10.97 -14.89
CA SER A 484 0.77 9.78 -15.60
C SER A 484 -0.47 8.99 -16.03
N ASN A 485 -0.45 8.45 -17.24
CA ASN A 485 -1.40 7.42 -17.66
C ASN A 485 -0.65 6.11 -17.95
N TYR A 486 0.37 5.83 -17.13
CA TYR A 486 1.15 4.62 -17.31
C TYR A 486 0.28 3.38 -17.06
N GLN A 487 0.10 2.59 -18.10
CA GLN A 487 -0.64 1.34 -18.01
C GLN A 487 0.31 0.23 -17.58
N ASN A 488 0.21 -0.18 -16.31
CA ASN A 488 1.03 -1.24 -15.76
C ASN A 488 0.85 -2.57 -16.53
N SER A 489 1.89 -2.96 -17.27
CA SER A 489 1.94 -4.17 -18.08
C SER A 489 2.11 -5.46 -17.28
N ASN A 490 2.31 -5.38 -15.96
CA ASN A 490 2.51 -6.53 -15.08
C ASN A 490 1.20 -7.21 -14.65
N LYS A 491 0.05 -6.86 -15.27
CA LYS A 491 -1.24 -7.46 -14.97
C LYS A 491 -1.73 -8.32 -16.14
N ALA A 492 -2.05 -9.59 -15.85
CA ALA A 492 -2.55 -10.52 -16.86
C ALA A 492 -3.95 -10.09 -17.34
N LYS A 493 -4.09 -9.91 -18.65
CA LYS A 493 -5.31 -9.37 -19.27
C LYS A 493 -6.28 -10.46 -19.71
N THR A 494 -5.77 -11.52 -20.33
CA THR A 494 -6.61 -12.60 -20.85
C THR A 494 -5.86 -13.94 -20.84
N PHE A 495 -6.59 -14.99 -20.48
CA PHE A 495 -6.16 -16.38 -20.52
C PHE A 495 -6.96 -17.11 -21.61
N THR A 496 -6.29 -17.81 -22.52
CA THR A 496 -6.94 -18.65 -23.53
C THR A 496 -6.63 -20.10 -23.26
N SER A 497 -7.64 -20.87 -22.88
CA SER A 497 -7.49 -22.31 -22.59
C SER A 497 -7.07 -23.12 -23.82
N SER A 498 -6.60 -24.34 -23.61
CA SER A 498 -6.27 -25.30 -24.69
C SER A 498 -7.45 -25.62 -25.62
N ARG A 499 -8.68 -25.32 -25.21
CA ARG A 499 -9.90 -25.47 -26.03
C ARG A 499 -10.28 -24.19 -26.79
N GLY A 500 -9.54 -23.10 -26.63
CA GLY A 500 -9.77 -21.82 -27.29
C GLY A 500 -10.64 -20.83 -26.51
N TYR A 501 -11.20 -21.21 -25.36
CA TYR A 501 -12.05 -20.33 -24.55
C TYR A 501 -11.24 -19.26 -23.83
N LYS A 502 -11.72 -18.02 -23.89
CA LYS A 502 -11.09 -16.84 -23.28
C LYS A 502 -11.67 -16.53 -21.90
N THR A 503 -10.77 -16.15 -20.99
CA THR A 503 -11.08 -15.53 -19.70
C THR A 503 -10.36 -14.19 -19.63
N SER A 504 -11.08 -13.08 -19.58
CA SER A 504 -10.52 -11.74 -19.43
C SER A 504 -10.67 -11.25 -17.99
N VAL A 505 -9.64 -10.56 -17.48
CA VAL A 505 -9.59 -10.04 -16.11
C VAL A 505 -9.44 -8.52 -16.17
N ARG A 506 -10.12 -7.81 -15.27
CA ARG A 506 -9.94 -6.36 -15.06
C ARG A 506 -9.59 -6.10 -13.61
N TYR A 507 -8.90 -4.99 -13.38
CA TYR A 507 -8.41 -4.58 -12.06
C TYR A 507 -8.85 -3.15 -11.77
N LYS A 508 -8.93 -2.81 -10.49
CA LYS A 508 -9.12 -1.44 -9.99
C LYS A 508 -8.33 -1.28 -8.68
N PRO A 509 -7.83 -0.08 -8.36
CA PRO A 509 -7.14 0.17 -7.09
C PRO A 509 -8.13 0.27 -5.93
N LEU A 510 -7.64 -0.02 -4.72
CA LEU A 510 -8.39 -0.08 -3.47
C LEU A 510 -8.41 1.28 -2.75
N ILE A 511 -8.79 2.31 -3.51
CA ILE A 511 -9.02 3.68 -3.01
C ILE A 511 -10.50 3.88 -2.73
N LYS A 512 -10.85 4.95 -2.01
CA LYS A 512 -12.24 5.33 -1.77
C LYS A 512 -12.92 5.72 -3.08
N ALA A 513 -14.14 5.25 -3.28
CA ALA A 513 -14.89 5.54 -4.49
C ALA A 513 -15.12 7.06 -4.67
N PRO A 514 -14.76 7.64 -5.83
CA PRO A 514 -14.93 9.08 -6.08
C PRO A 514 -16.39 9.48 -6.32
N VAL A 515 -17.28 8.51 -6.57
CA VAL A 515 -18.70 8.73 -6.88
C VAL A 515 -19.58 7.88 -5.98
N SER A 516 -20.61 8.51 -5.41
CA SER A 516 -21.70 7.83 -4.70
C SER A 516 -22.30 6.71 -5.57
N GLY A 517 -22.20 5.46 -5.09
CA GLY A 517 -22.80 4.28 -5.75
C GLY A 517 -21.80 3.34 -6.42
N GLU A 518 -20.52 3.71 -6.57
CA GLU A 518 -19.49 2.72 -6.92
C GLU A 518 -19.17 1.85 -5.70
N ASN A 519 -19.41 0.55 -5.82
CA ASN A 519 -19.31 -0.41 -4.73
C ASN A 519 -18.07 -1.33 -4.86
N PHE A 520 -17.00 -0.90 -5.53
CA PHE A 520 -15.83 -1.76 -5.73
C PHE A 520 -15.04 -1.97 -4.43
N TYR A 521 -14.73 -0.91 -3.71
CA TYR A 521 -14.04 -0.97 -2.43
C TYR A 521 -14.66 -0.01 -1.40
N LYS A 522 -14.76 -0.46 -0.16
CA LYS A 522 -15.28 0.31 0.98
C LYS A 522 -14.54 -0.03 2.26
N ALA A 523 -14.37 0.94 3.14
CA ALA A 523 -14.00 0.70 4.53
C ALA A 523 -15.11 1.23 5.43
N ASP A 524 -16.08 0.36 5.71
CA ASP A 524 -17.25 0.73 6.51
C ASP A 524 -16.98 0.54 8.01
N LYS A 525 -15.98 -0.29 8.35
CA LYS A 525 -15.56 -0.54 9.73
C LYS A 525 -14.21 0.07 10.00
N ALA A 526 -14.19 1.11 10.82
CA ALA A 526 -12.95 1.68 11.35
C ALA A 526 -12.09 0.61 12.03
N ALA A 527 -10.80 0.61 11.73
CA ALA A 527 -9.81 -0.14 12.49
C ALA A 527 -9.43 0.63 13.76
N SER A 528 -8.73 -0.04 14.67
CA SER A 528 -8.17 0.56 15.87
C SER A 528 -6.73 0.11 15.99
N TYR A 529 -5.84 1.05 16.26
CA TYR A 529 -4.41 0.78 16.49
C TYR A 529 -4.20 -0.47 17.37
N PRO A 530 -3.29 -1.39 17.00
CA PRO A 530 -2.30 -1.28 15.92
C PRO A 530 -2.83 -1.66 14.53
N GLU A 531 -4.12 -1.93 14.38
CA GLU A 531 -4.71 -2.13 13.07
C GLU A 531 -5.14 -0.80 12.45
N GLN A 532 -4.83 -0.60 11.17
CA GLN A 532 -5.30 0.53 10.38
C GLN A 532 -6.19 0.06 9.24
N THR A 533 -7.11 0.93 8.84
CA THR A 533 -7.89 0.73 7.62
C THR A 533 -6.95 0.85 6.43
N PHE A 534 -6.96 -0.14 5.53
CA PHE A 534 -6.20 -0.05 4.30
C PHE A 534 -6.98 0.79 3.27
N MET A 535 -6.44 1.93 2.86
CA MET A 535 -6.89 2.70 1.70
C MET A 535 -5.64 3.06 0.89
N GLY A 536 -5.61 2.70 -0.39
CA GLY A 536 -4.43 2.94 -1.20
C GLY A 536 -4.39 2.16 -2.50
N THR A 537 -3.30 2.33 -3.24
CA THR A 537 -3.23 2.03 -4.68
C THR A 537 -2.90 0.58 -5.02
N MET A 538 -3.11 -0.34 -4.07
CA MET A 538 -3.09 -1.78 -4.35
C MET A 538 -4.24 -2.15 -5.28
N TYR A 539 -3.94 -2.87 -6.35
CA TYR A 539 -4.95 -3.30 -7.33
C TYR A 539 -5.57 -4.65 -6.98
N ALA A 540 -6.90 -4.70 -6.94
CA ALA A 540 -7.67 -5.93 -6.83
C ALA A 540 -8.46 -6.22 -8.13
N VAL A 541 -8.82 -7.49 -8.33
CA VAL A 541 -9.60 -7.93 -9.49
C VAL A 541 -10.99 -7.33 -9.40
N SER A 542 -11.42 -6.53 -10.37
CA SER A 542 -12.76 -5.92 -10.39
C SER A 542 -13.79 -6.73 -11.15
N SER A 543 -13.37 -7.45 -12.19
CA SER A 543 -14.26 -8.36 -12.90
C SER A 543 -13.51 -9.44 -13.66
N VAL A 544 -14.19 -10.57 -13.84
CA VAL A 544 -13.75 -11.69 -14.68
C VAL A 544 -14.86 -12.01 -15.68
N LYS A 545 -14.50 -12.06 -16.96
CA LYS A 545 -15.40 -12.47 -18.05
C LYS A 545 -14.88 -13.75 -18.67
N ARG A 546 -15.68 -14.80 -18.70
CA ARG A 546 -15.30 -16.11 -19.23
C ARG A 546 -16.28 -16.59 -20.30
N GLU A 547 -15.75 -17.08 -21.41
CA GLU A 547 -16.52 -17.78 -22.43
C GLU A 547 -16.92 -19.18 -21.92
N ASP A 548 -18.20 -19.54 -22.06
CA ASP A 548 -18.74 -20.84 -21.59
C ASP A 548 -18.65 -21.98 -22.63
N GLY A 549 -18.21 -21.65 -23.84
CA GLY A 549 -17.96 -22.60 -24.92
C GLY A 549 -19.18 -23.07 -25.70
N VAL A 550 -20.34 -22.44 -25.51
CA VAL A 550 -21.51 -22.64 -26.38
C VAL A 550 -21.80 -21.34 -27.14
N THR A 551 -22.19 -20.26 -26.43
CA THR A 551 -22.37 -18.88 -26.97
C THR A 551 -22.40 -17.80 -25.86
N GLY A 552 -22.31 -18.16 -24.58
CA GLY A 552 -22.52 -17.26 -23.46
C GLY A 552 -21.23 -16.72 -22.83
N LEU A 553 -21.36 -15.55 -22.21
CA LEU A 553 -20.33 -14.92 -21.41
C LEU A 553 -20.76 -14.95 -19.95
N ARG A 554 -20.00 -15.65 -19.11
CA ARG A 554 -20.14 -15.56 -17.66
C ARG A 554 -19.36 -14.35 -17.17
N HIS A 555 -20.06 -13.37 -16.63
CA HIS A 555 -19.47 -12.14 -16.09
C HIS A 555 -19.65 -12.12 -14.58
N VAL A 556 -18.52 -12.13 -13.87
CA VAL A 556 -18.47 -12.01 -12.41
C VAL A 556 -17.81 -10.68 -12.05
N ASP A 557 -18.53 -9.84 -11.31
CA ASP A 557 -17.95 -8.64 -10.68
C ASP A 557 -17.49 -8.97 -9.27
N TYR A 558 -16.46 -8.28 -8.81
CA TYR A 558 -15.96 -8.39 -7.44
C TYR A 558 -16.05 -7.05 -6.73
N ALA A 559 -16.35 -7.12 -5.44
CA ALA A 559 -16.28 -6.01 -4.50
C ALA A 559 -15.57 -6.46 -3.23
N TYR A 560 -14.89 -5.54 -2.58
CA TYR A 560 -14.06 -5.77 -1.40
C TYR A 560 -14.46 -4.79 -0.31
N SER A 561 -14.36 -5.20 0.96
CA SER A 561 -14.54 -4.26 2.06
C SER A 561 -13.60 -4.52 3.24
N ASP A 562 -13.38 -3.46 4.01
CA ASP A 562 -12.71 -3.48 5.29
C ASP A 562 -11.31 -4.12 5.20
N GLY A 563 -10.49 -3.72 4.22
CA GLY A 563 -9.07 -4.11 4.19
C GLY A 563 -8.35 -3.56 5.42
N ARG A 564 -7.49 -4.35 6.05
CA ARG A 564 -6.74 -3.93 7.24
C ARG A 564 -5.25 -4.22 7.14
N VAL A 565 -4.44 -3.34 7.69
CA VAL A 565 -3.02 -3.57 7.96
C VAL A 565 -2.79 -3.58 9.47
N ASP A 566 -1.84 -4.37 9.92
CA ASP A 566 -1.30 -4.31 11.29
C ASP A 566 0.08 -3.65 11.17
N VAL A 567 0.22 -2.44 11.72
CA VAL A 567 1.42 -1.62 11.52
C VAL A 567 2.59 -2.08 12.37
N GLU A 568 2.35 -2.62 13.58
CA GLU A 568 3.40 -3.21 14.43
C GLU A 568 3.99 -4.48 13.79
N ARG A 569 3.19 -5.22 13.01
CA ARG A 569 3.64 -6.43 12.29
C ARG A 569 4.07 -6.16 10.85
N GLY A 570 3.85 -4.96 10.32
CA GLY A 570 4.07 -4.62 8.91
C GLY A 570 3.30 -5.53 7.95
N SER A 571 2.06 -5.92 8.28
CA SER A 571 1.36 -6.98 7.55
C SER A 571 -0.09 -6.64 7.15
N PHE A 572 -0.44 -6.90 5.89
CA PHE A 572 -1.84 -6.80 5.43
C PHE A 572 -2.66 -8.00 5.94
N LEU A 573 -3.66 -7.75 6.77
CA LEU A 573 -4.51 -8.78 7.38
C LEU A 573 -5.55 -9.36 6.40
N GLY A 574 -5.72 -8.74 5.23
CA GLY A 574 -6.74 -9.10 4.24
C GLY A 574 -8.01 -8.25 4.38
N PHE A 575 -9.03 -8.62 3.63
CA PHE A 575 -10.34 -7.97 3.62
C PHE A 575 -11.27 -8.56 4.67
N GLY A 576 -12.14 -7.75 5.27
CA GLY A 576 -13.23 -8.24 6.11
C GLY A 576 -14.28 -9.00 5.29
N GLN A 577 -14.56 -8.56 4.06
CA GLN A 577 -15.48 -9.24 3.15
C GLN A 577 -15.03 -9.15 1.68
N ILE A 578 -15.33 -10.20 0.91
CA ILE A 578 -15.27 -10.20 -0.55
C ILE A 578 -16.64 -10.63 -1.08
N VAL A 579 -17.19 -9.85 -2.02
CA VAL A 579 -18.44 -10.16 -2.73
C VAL A 579 -18.11 -10.50 -4.18
N SER A 580 -18.63 -11.62 -4.66
CA SER A 580 -18.58 -12.00 -6.08
C SER A 580 -19.98 -12.10 -6.67
N SER A 581 -20.28 -11.30 -7.69
CA SER A 581 -21.62 -11.16 -8.27
C SER A 581 -21.67 -11.73 -9.69
N ASP A 582 -22.41 -12.82 -9.88
CA ASP A 582 -22.60 -13.49 -11.18
C ASP A 582 -23.81 -12.87 -11.89
N ARG A 583 -23.54 -11.96 -12.85
CA ARG A 583 -24.59 -11.21 -13.56
C ARG A 583 -25.56 -12.12 -14.33
N GLN A 584 -25.07 -13.24 -14.85
CA GLN A 584 -25.87 -14.14 -15.67
C GLN A 584 -26.86 -14.93 -14.80
N ARG A 585 -26.44 -15.30 -13.58
CA ARG A 585 -27.32 -15.99 -12.62
C ARG A 585 -28.19 -15.05 -11.81
N GLY A 586 -27.89 -13.75 -11.79
CA GLY A 586 -28.57 -12.82 -10.90
C GLY A 586 -28.34 -13.16 -9.42
N THR A 587 -27.19 -13.74 -9.09
CA THR A 587 -26.81 -14.15 -7.72
C THR A 587 -25.47 -13.57 -7.34
N GLN A 588 -25.24 -13.39 -6.05
CA GLN A 588 -23.96 -13.00 -5.47
C GLN A 588 -23.56 -13.91 -4.32
N THR A 589 -22.27 -13.98 -4.06
CA THR A 589 -21.68 -14.71 -2.93
C THR A 589 -20.87 -13.73 -2.10
N LEU A 590 -21.26 -13.55 -0.84
CA LEU A 590 -20.55 -12.75 0.13
C LEU A 590 -19.70 -13.70 0.96
N THR A 591 -18.42 -13.39 1.13
CA THR A 591 -17.51 -14.18 1.95
C THR A 591 -16.86 -13.28 2.98
N ASP A 592 -17.17 -13.53 4.25
CA ASP A 592 -16.58 -12.84 5.39
C ASP A 592 -15.33 -13.58 5.85
N TYR A 593 -14.30 -12.83 6.25
CA TYR A 593 -13.01 -13.39 6.67
C TYR A 593 -12.60 -12.96 8.07
N HIS A 594 -11.78 -13.79 8.69
CA HIS A 594 -11.00 -13.46 9.87
C HIS A 594 -9.90 -12.47 9.51
N GLN A 595 -9.72 -11.47 10.38
CA GLN A 595 -8.59 -10.55 10.37
C GLN A 595 -7.80 -10.67 11.67
N ASP A 596 -8.46 -11.18 12.72
CA ASP A 596 -7.94 -11.58 14.01
C ASP A 596 -6.93 -12.75 13.93
N TRP A 597 -5.77 -12.58 14.55
CA TRP A 597 -4.78 -13.64 14.74
C TRP A 597 -5.28 -14.70 15.74
N PRO A 598 -5.02 -16.01 15.54
CA PRO A 598 -4.27 -16.65 14.46
C PRO A 598 -5.10 -17.04 13.23
N PHE A 599 -6.35 -16.59 13.15
CA PHE A 599 -7.29 -17.01 12.12
C PHE A 599 -7.23 -16.14 10.86
N THR A 600 -6.37 -15.12 10.81
CA THR A 600 -6.23 -14.15 9.72
C THR A 600 -6.36 -14.79 8.32
N ARG A 601 -7.20 -14.20 7.46
CA ARG A 601 -7.58 -14.63 6.11
C ARG A 601 -8.38 -15.93 6.00
N ARG A 602 -8.74 -16.59 7.12
CA ARG A 602 -9.66 -17.75 7.09
C ARG A 602 -11.10 -17.30 6.88
N THR A 603 -11.87 -18.08 6.13
CA THR A 603 -13.28 -17.79 5.89
C THR A 603 -14.10 -17.99 7.17
N LYS A 604 -14.80 -16.95 7.62
CA LYS A 604 -15.80 -16.98 8.71
C LYS A 604 -17.13 -17.49 8.21
N LYS A 605 -17.62 -16.86 7.14
CA LYS A 605 -18.97 -17.07 6.63
C LYS A 605 -18.99 -16.93 5.11
N THR A 606 -19.83 -17.71 4.47
CA THR A 606 -20.15 -17.58 3.06
C THR A 606 -21.67 -17.55 2.93
N ALA A 607 -22.22 -16.49 2.35
CA ALA A 607 -23.64 -16.38 2.04
C ALA A 607 -23.83 -16.25 0.53
N ARG A 608 -24.50 -17.21 -0.08
CA ARG A 608 -24.95 -17.11 -1.47
C ARG A 608 -26.38 -16.62 -1.48
N GLN A 609 -26.65 -15.59 -2.26
CA GLN A 609 -27.95 -14.91 -2.31
C GLN A 609 -28.29 -14.44 -3.72
N ILE A 610 -29.56 -14.14 -3.97
CA ILE A 610 -30.00 -13.39 -5.15
C ILE A 610 -29.48 -11.95 -5.02
N LEU A 611 -29.31 -11.23 -6.13
CA LEU A 611 -28.85 -9.83 -6.12
C LEU A 611 -29.71 -8.90 -5.24
N ASP A 612 -30.98 -9.25 -4.97
CA ASP A 612 -31.86 -8.47 -4.09
C ASP A 612 -31.64 -8.75 -2.58
N GLY A 613 -30.66 -9.58 -2.23
CA GLY A 613 -30.32 -9.95 -0.85
C GLY A 613 -30.99 -11.23 -0.35
N THR A 614 -31.84 -11.87 -1.15
CA THR A 614 -32.56 -13.07 -0.72
C THR A 614 -31.60 -14.27 -0.59
N PRO A 615 -31.44 -14.87 0.61
CA PRO A 615 -30.48 -15.96 0.82
C PRO A 615 -30.89 -17.24 0.11
N ILE A 616 -29.90 -17.94 -0.44
CA ILE A 616 -30.01 -19.26 -1.08
C ILE A 616 -29.30 -20.31 -0.21
N GLU A 617 -28.12 -19.95 0.30
CA GLU A 617 -27.25 -20.84 1.06
C GLU A 617 -26.38 -20.01 2.00
N ILE A 618 -26.21 -20.48 3.23
CA ILE A 618 -25.30 -19.90 4.21
C ILE A 618 -24.41 -21.01 4.77
N GLN A 619 -23.11 -20.76 4.80
CA GLN A 619 -22.11 -21.62 5.42
C GLN A 619 -21.31 -20.81 6.44
N GLU A 620 -21.30 -21.25 7.69
CA GLU A 620 -20.51 -20.65 8.77
C GLU A 620 -19.43 -21.64 9.21
N ARG A 621 -18.22 -21.13 9.44
CA ARG A 621 -17.03 -21.93 9.72
C ARG A 621 -16.41 -21.50 11.03
N SER A 622 -16.18 -22.47 11.89
CA SER A 622 -15.44 -22.28 13.14
C SER A 622 -14.04 -22.86 12.98
N TRP A 623 -13.06 -22.13 13.46
CA TRP A 623 -11.64 -22.50 13.42
C TRP A 623 -11.13 -22.69 14.84
N GLU A 624 -10.19 -23.62 15.00
CA GLU A 624 -9.50 -23.82 16.26
C GLU A 624 -7.98 -23.81 16.06
N GLN A 625 -7.29 -23.24 17.04
CA GLN A 625 -5.84 -23.30 17.13
C GLN A 625 -5.41 -24.67 17.66
N VAL A 626 -4.42 -25.27 17.01
CA VAL A 626 -3.80 -26.53 17.43
C VAL A 626 -2.37 -26.23 17.88
N SER A 627 -2.05 -26.59 19.12
CA SER A 627 -0.69 -26.49 19.62
C SER A 627 0.23 -27.45 18.87
N THR A 628 1.29 -26.92 18.26
CA THR A 628 2.36 -27.75 17.69
C THR A 628 3.58 -27.76 18.61
N THR A 629 4.58 -28.58 18.30
CA THR A 629 5.85 -28.57 19.03
C THR A 629 6.65 -27.33 18.64
N GLY A 630 6.95 -26.46 19.62
CA GLY A 630 7.68 -25.21 19.41
C GLY A 630 6.78 -23.97 19.40
N GLN A 631 7.20 -22.90 18.71
CA GLN A 631 6.44 -21.65 18.57
C GLN A 631 5.49 -21.64 17.36
N ALA A 632 5.46 -22.71 16.56
CA ALA A 632 4.57 -22.77 15.40
C ALA A 632 3.11 -22.94 15.85
N ILE A 633 2.23 -22.16 15.23
CA ILE A 633 0.79 -22.23 15.44
C ILE A 633 0.18 -22.89 14.21
N ASP A 634 -0.58 -23.96 14.42
CA ASP A 634 -1.41 -24.55 13.38
C ASP A 634 -2.88 -24.20 13.64
N VAL A 635 -3.65 -24.10 12.57
CA VAL A 635 -5.04 -23.65 12.61
C VAL A 635 -5.85 -24.54 11.68
N ARG A 636 -6.88 -25.19 12.22
CA ARG A 636 -7.72 -26.09 11.46
C ARG A 636 -9.19 -25.74 11.59
N LEU A 637 -9.95 -26.13 10.57
CA LEU A 637 -11.40 -26.03 10.56
C LEU A 637 -11.95 -27.04 11.58
N SER A 638 -12.63 -26.55 12.62
CA SER A 638 -13.24 -27.39 13.67
C SER A 638 -14.68 -27.75 13.33
N GLN A 639 -15.42 -26.82 12.73
CA GLN A 639 -16.84 -27.01 12.41
C GLN A 639 -17.23 -26.24 11.15
N THR A 640 -18.22 -26.78 10.42
CA THR A 640 -18.97 -26.03 9.41
C THR A 640 -20.46 -26.26 9.63
N VAL A 641 -21.22 -25.18 9.76
CA VAL A 641 -22.68 -25.19 9.78
C VAL A 641 -23.16 -24.77 8.40
N HIS A 642 -24.07 -25.55 7.82
CA HIS A 642 -24.58 -25.31 6.47
C HIS A 642 -26.11 -25.22 6.51
N GLN A 643 -26.64 -24.12 5.99
CA GLN A 643 -28.06 -23.83 5.86
C GLN A 643 -28.40 -23.61 4.39
N GLN A 644 -29.42 -24.30 3.89
CA GLN A 644 -29.90 -24.18 2.51
C GLN A 644 -31.39 -23.83 2.53
N PHE A 645 -31.80 -22.89 1.68
CA PHE A 645 -33.16 -22.36 1.64
C PHE A 645 -33.90 -22.89 0.39
N ASP A 646 -35.01 -23.62 0.62
CA ASP A 646 -35.75 -24.31 -0.44
C ASP A 646 -36.68 -23.39 -1.28
N ASP A 647 -37.05 -22.22 -0.75
CA ASP A 647 -37.83 -21.20 -1.47
C ASP A 647 -37.32 -19.78 -1.15
N PRO A 648 -36.62 -19.11 -2.08
CA PRO A 648 -36.14 -17.74 -1.88
C PRO A 648 -37.28 -16.74 -1.57
N ALA A 649 -38.49 -16.96 -2.08
CA ALA A 649 -39.62 -16.05 -1.84
C ALA A 649 -40.08 -16.05 -0.37
N PHE A 650 -39.80 -17.11 0.38
CA PHE A 650 -40.18 -17.26 1.79
C PHE A 650 -39.33 -16.40 2.74
N ALA A 651 -38.14 -15.94 2.31
CA ALA A 651 -37.26 -15.11 3.14
C ALA A 651 -37.76 -13.65 3.29
N LYS A 652 -38.67 -13.18 2.43
CA LYS A 652 -39.29 -11.84 2.57
C LYS A 652 -40.44 -11.80 3.58
N SER A 653 -40.99 -12.94 4.02
CA SER A 653 -42.18 -12.97 4.89
C SER A 653 -41.88 -13.01 6.40
N THR A 654 -40.63 -13.10 6.81
CA THR A 654 -40.25 -12.93 8.22
C THR A 654 -39.70 -11.53 8.41
N GLY A 655 -40.58 -10.56 8.66
CA GLY A 655 -40.21 -9.26 9.22
C GLY A 655 -39.62 -9.42 10.62
N ILE A 656 -38.38 -9.92 10.70
CA ILE A 656 -37.58 -9.95 11.92
C ILE A 656 -36.93 -8.57 12.05
N PRO A 657 -37.08 -7.88 13.19
CA PRO A 657 -36.49 -6.56 13.37
C PRO A 657 -34.97 -6.62 13.26
N ASP A 658 -34.41 -5.68 12.51
CA ASP A 658 -33.02 -5.24 12.67
C ASP A 658 -32.83 -4.81 14.13
N GLY A 659 -31.95 -5.52 14.83
CA GLY A 659 -31.64 -5.32 16.23
C GLY A 659 -30.13 -5.32 16.39
N SER A 660 -29.53 -4.15 16.21
CA SER A 660 -28.24 -3.82 16.79
C SER A 660 -28.14 -4.32 18.23
N SER A 661 -27.02 -4.99 18.54
CA SER A 661 -26.56 -5.42 19.87
C SER A 661 -27.36 -6.52 20.57
N GLY A 662 -26.69 -7.66 20.83
CA GLY A 662 -27.10 -8.65 21.81
C GLY A 662 -27.46 -10.02 21.23
N SER A 663 -26.63 -11.01 21.56
CA SER A 663 -26.78 -12.45 21.28
C SER A 663 -28.13 -13.07 21.70
N SER A 664 -28.66 -14.02 20.92
CA SER A 664 -29.22 -15.27 21.48
C SER A 664 -29.07 -16.45 20.48
N PRO A 665 -28.63 -17.64 20.90
CA PRO A 665 -28.45 -18.82 20.05
C PRO A 665 -29.76 -19.59 19.77
N GLU A 666 -29.73 -20.45 18.75
CA GLU A 666 -30.80 -21.40 18.39
C GLU A 666 -31.26 -22.24 19.60
N GLY A 667 -32.57 -22.24 19.85
CA GLY A 667 -33.20 -23.08 20.89
C GLY A 667 -34.35 -22.45 21.68
N GLU A 668 -34.79 -21.22 21.39
CA GLU A 668 -35.89 -20.63 22.17
C GLU A 668 -37.25 -21.25 21.85
N GLN A 669 -37.81 -21.87 22.89
CA GLN A 669 -39.16 -22.38 22.97
C GLN A 669 -40.13 -21.19 23.06
N PHE A 670 -40.85 -20.87 21.97
CA PHE A 670 -41.76 -19.71 21.92
C PHE A 670 -42.86 -19.73 23.00
N TYR A 671 -43.32 -20.92 23.42
CA TYR A 671 -44.27 -21.08 24.52
C TYR A 671 -43.91 -22.32 25.36
N SER A 672 -43.76 -22.14 26.68
CA SER A 672 -43.29 -23.19 27.60
C SER A 672 -44.41 -23.90 28.38
N THR A 673 -45.68 -23.55 28.13
CA THR A 673 -46.86 -24.13 28.79
C THR A 673 -47.96 -24.46 27.78
N SER A 674 -48.86 -25.40 28.12
CA SER A 674 -50.04 -25.68 27.30
C SER A 674 -51.08 -24.57 27.49
N GLY A 675 -51.54 -23.94 26.42
CA GLY A 675 -52.52 -22.84 26.47
C GLY A 675 -53.18 -22.57 25.11
N SER A 676 -54.16 -21.65 25.10
CA SER A 676 -54.73 -21.08 23.88
C SER A 676 -54.02 -19.77 23.58
N TYR A 677 -53.53 -19.61 22.34
CA TYR A 677 -52.73 -18.46 21.93
C TYR A 677 -53.37 -17.80 20.71
N ASP A 678 -53.51 -16.48 20.77
CA ASP A 678 -54.07 -15.69 19.69
C ASP A 678 -52.95 -15.19 18.77
N TRP A 679 -53.22 -15.14 17.47
CA TRP A 679 -52.35 -14.61 16.43
C TRP A 679 -53.17 -13.85 15.39
N VAL A 680 -52.53 -12.93 14.67
CA VAL A 680 -53.19 -12.13 13.62
C VAL A 680 -52.75 -12.67 12.26
N VAL A 681 -53.72 -13.02 11.41
CA VAL A 681 -53.47 -13.43 10.03
C VAL A 681 -53.51 -12.17 9.14
N PRO A 682 -52.46 -11.88 8.35
CA PRO A 682 -52.47 -10.72 7.46
C PRO A 682 -53.58 -10.79 6.40
N ALA A 683 -54.14 -9.64 6.03
CA ALA A 683 -55.16 -9.55 5.00
C ALA A 683 -54.67 -10.15 3.66
N GLY A 684 -55.44 -11.09 3.12
CA GLY A 684 -55.15 -11.77 1.84
C GLY A 684 -54.59 -13.19 1.97
N VAL A 685 -54.33 -13.69 3.18
CA VAL A 685 -53.94 -15.09 3.41
C VAL A 685 -55.18 -15.97 3.45
N THR A 686 -55.34 -16.85 2.46
CA THR A 686 -56.54 -17.71 2.33
C THR A 686 -56.37 -19.09 2.96
N THR A 687 -55.18 -19.45 3.42
CA THR A 687 -54.91 -20.76 4.05
C THR A 687 -53.70 -20.67 4.97
N VAL A 688 -53.83 -21.19 6.19
CA VAL A 688 -52.74 -21.30 7.16
C VAL A 688 -52.54 -22.77 7.50
N ARG A 689 -51.28 -23.25 7.48
CA ARG A 689 -50.91 -24.57 8.04
C ARG A 689 -50.05 -24.35 9.27
N VAL A 690 -50.48 -24.95 10.38
CA VAL A 690 -49.73 -24.96 11.64
C VAL A 690 -49.13 -26.36 11.80
N SER A 691 -47.81 -26.43 12.01
CA SER A 691 -47.12 -27.68 12.31
C SER A 691 -46.45 -27.55 13.67
N VAL A 692 -46.82 -28.42 14.62
CA VAL A 692 -46.19 -28.47 15.95
C VAL A 692 -44.98 -29.40 15.85
N VAL A 693 -43.79 -28.89 16.15
CA VAL A 693 -42.55 -29.68 16.17
C VAL A 693 -42.16 -29.93 17.62
N GLY A 694 -42.37 -31.15 18.10
CA GLY A 694 -41.91 -31.64 19.39
C GLY A 694 -40.93 -32.81 19.20
N ALA A 695 -39.84 -32.81 19.97
CA ALA A 695 -38.68 -33.69 19.82
C ALA A 695 -39.02 -35.20 19.76
N GLY A 696 -38.41 -35.89 18.78
CA GLY A 696 -38.06 -37.31 18.77
C GLY A 696 -39.04 -38.32 19.38
N GLY A 697 -39.85 -38.96 18.53
CA GLY A 697 -40.58 -40.18 18.88
C GLY A 697 -41.95 -40.23 18.22
N SER A 698 -42.24 -41.34 17.54
CA SER A 698 -43.51 -41.63 16.87
C SER A 698 -44.73 -41.39 17.77
N GLY A 699 -45.57 -40.40 17.41
CA GLY A 699 -46.91 -40.22 17.96
C GLY A 699 -47.24 -38.83 18.50
N GLY A 700 -47.27 -37.80 17.64
CA GLY A 700 -47.89 -36.52 17.97
C GLY A 700 -49.36 -36.51 17.57
N GLN A 701 -50.29 -36.34 18.53
CA GLN A 701 -51.72 -36.24 18.24
C GLN A 701 -52.07 -34.90 17.57
N ASN A 702 -53.04 -34.94 16.66
CA ASN A 702 -53.58 -33.76 15.98
C ASN A 702 -54.28 -32.83 16.98
N GLY A 703 -53.80 -31.59 17.10
CA GLY A 703 -54.61 -30.50 17.63
C GLY A 703 -55.65 -30.06 16.60
N THR A 704 -56.89 -29.82 17.04
CA THR A 704 -57.94 -29.21 16.22
C THR A 704 -57.95 -27.70 16.43
N PHE A 705 -58.02 -26.91 15.35
CA PHE A 705 -58.37 -25.49 15.44
C PHE A 705 -59.86 -25.31 15.14
N THR A 706 -60.50 -24.33 15.78
CA THR A 706 -61.82 -23.82 15.41
C THR A 706 -61.68 -22.35 15.05
N THR A 707 -62.05 -21.97 13.82
CA THR A 707 -62.17 -20.57 13.42
C THR A 707 -63.38 -19.95 14.13
N GLY A 708 -63.12 -19.03 15.05
CA GLY A 708 -64.15 -18.17 15.62
C GLY A 708 -64.49 -17.05 14.63
N SER A 709 -65.55 -17.27 13.85
CA SER A 709 -66.20 -16.29 12.96
C SER A 709 -65.40 -15.80 11.75
N THR A 710 -66.12 -15.64 10.64
CA THR A 710 -65.63 -15.21 9.33
C THR A 710 -65.38 -13.70 9.32
N ALA A 711 -64.29 -13.26 9.95
CA ALA A 711 -63.60 -11.99 9.68
C ALA A 711 -62.35 -11.92 10.56
N ASP A 712 -61.23 -12.41 10.03
CA ASP A 712 -59.88 -11.80 10.09
C ASP A 712 -58.87 -12.72 9.39
#